data_AF-A0A820M3M2-F1
#
_entry.id   AF-A0A820M3M2-F1
#
_cell.length_a   1.000
_cell.length_b   1.000
_cell.length_c   1.000
_cell.angle_alpha   90.00
_cell.angle_beta   90.00
_cell.angle_gamma   90.00
#
_symmetry.space_group_name_H-M   'P 1'
#
loop_
_entity.id
_entity.type
_entity.pdbx_description
1 polymer ?
#
loop_
_entity_poly.entity_id
_entity_poly.type
_entity_poly.pdbx_seq_one_letter_code
_entity_poly.pdbx_strand_id
1 'polypeptide(L)'
;MEQYMSVLCSVIEKKDYFAADTRSLLDRILCRKSDKYIIARIQTAFVHALKIDNPDVIRKAINGLKILVCRRKVVPEKEAIDILLSLTTSDICNETIKQDIRILLNATTLENNQKCAYELAYLNFDNCDQLLDRLDQFDKPKLLAQNFNQISRIIDDDTALSLKALEILQKCSNKENITDKLLKSIAVLLASTNSKHIKSLCCRLIVEMTEAGRKVTDDIISLILAQDENDKPIEILKVISNNQTISEELKNKIKLFSDMDSLTGIDLTKFEEFLDTMQQEYQRSRVLSHLSIQQLLSLKIEKNELKNSLEQKLIDIYALILIQNSQYSFNQTIIDSVERAILSQLLNKNILDAYKVVIQSTKCQTNHFDDVFRIFIDILDQNNKLRIFHCDILVCIALTLEAKEISELKSLEINIFNDDEIIRYVSFRGLRAAYDRGFRSSTFLQWCDDIIDKLEDNTDVEVDFDLDLFETIAALKYIDFDKIYGKPQNRWNRELLICDLIERFYITEAERFQFYEAWLDIEEHRKSQSDILLKLLHRFLVNNNNALFTECYETVKILDQIDFDTAHDILLHSSQAFVDLRQAYLTVIIHQCLLNRAGISGKYIEALASNMMSTFGFDLSQKVLSSLQSISNLPELENILNFSKTYHIKLSDIYVKNASVPILKRSLQIKLLGNQIEKADRLKLGVCLDDLLDKNWAFEQLNHFFSIVKQSNSREKERYFLCVLEIISHYKIPSKEENYEKYQQF
;
A
#
# COMPACT_ATOMS: atom_id res chain seq x y z
N MET A 1 -49.56 19.83 -4.96
CA MET A 1 -48.59 18.71 -4.91
C MET A 1 -48.39 18.09 -6.29
N GLU A 2 -49.44 17.83 -7.06
CA GLU A 2 -49.31 17.36 -8.45
C GLU A 2 -48.45 18.27 -9.34
N GLN A 3 -48.52 19.59 -9.17
CA GLN A 3 -47.65 20.56 -9.86
C GLN A 3 -46.16 20.42 -9.49
N TYR A 4 -45.85 20.15 -8.22
CA TYR A 4 -44.47 19.92 -7.76
C TYR A 4 -43.95 18.53 -8.16
N MET A 5 -44.84 17.53 -8.22
CA MET A 5 -44.53 16.19 -8.75
C MET A 5 -44.34 16.22 -10.26
N SER A 6 -45.14 16.99 -10.99
CA SER A 6 -44.95 17.24 -12.43
C SER A 6 -43.61 17.93 -12.70
N VAL A 7 -43.23 18.92 -11.87
CA VAL A 7 -41.92 19.57 -11.94
C VAL A 7 -40.80 18.59 -11.60
N LEU A 8 -40.88 17.84 -10.51
CA LEU A 8 -39.85 16.85 -10.13
C LEU A 8 -39.71 15.75 -11.20
N CYS A 9 -40.81 15.18 -11.71
CA CYS A 9 -40.79 14.21 -12.80
C CYS A 9 -40.24 14.82 -14.10
N SER A 10 -40.61 16.05 -14.45
CA SER A 10 -40.08 16.74 -15.65
C SER A 10 -38.61 17.13 -15.55
N VAL A 11 -38.11 17.40 -14.33
CA VAL A 11 -36.69 17.70 -14.04
C VAL A 11 -35.85 16.42 -14.04
N ILE A 12 -36.45 15.29 -13.64
CA ILE A 12 -35.83 13.96 -13.72
C ILE A 12 -35.80 13.45 -15.18
N GLU A 13 -36.81 13.78 -15.99
CA GLU A 13 -36.92 13.35 -17.40
C GLU A 13 -36.12 14.24 -18.38
N LYS A 14 -35.91 15.53 -18.08
CA LYS A 14 -35.11 16.44 -18.92
C LYS A 14 -33.64 16.38 -18.50
N LYS A 15 -32.83 15.70 -19.34
CA LYS A 15 -31.44 15.25 -19.13
C LYS A 15 -30.38 16.26 -18.58
N ASP A 16 -30.67 17.55 -18.39
CA ASP A 16 -29.60 18.56 -18.25
C ASP A 16 -29.56 19.41 -16.97
N TYR A 17 -30.45 19.27 -15.99
CA TYR A 17 -30.28 20.04 -14.74
C TYR A 17 -30.76 19.31 -13.49
N PHE A 18 -29.83 18.64 -12.80
CA PHE A 18 -30.01 18.22 -11.42
C PHE A 18 -29.17 19.10 -10.49
N ALA A 19 -29.74 20.19 -9.98
CA ALA A 19 -29.06 21.08 -9.04
C ALA A 19 -29.33 20.68 -7.56
N ALA A 20 -28.55 21.29 -6.64
CA ALA A 20 -28.68 21.18 -5.18
C ALA A 20 -30.11 21.44 -4.64
N ASP A 21 -30.96 22.08 -5.43
CA ASP A 21 -32.38 22.30 -5.14
C ASP A 21 -33.20 21.03 -5.03
N THR A 22 -32.76 19.90 -5.61
CA THR A 22 -33.51 18.63 -5.50
C THR A 22 -33.62 18.17 -4.04
N ARG A 23 -32.56 18.36 -3.24
CA ARG A 23 -32.54 18.01 -1.81
C ARG A 23 -33.51 18.87 -1.00
N SER A 24 -33.47 20.19 -1.22
CA SER A 24 -34.41 21.16 -0.64
C SER A 24 -35.86 20.87 -1.06
N LEU A 25 -36.10 20.48 -2.32
CA LEU A 25 -37.43 20.16 -2.84
C LEU A 25 -37.96 18.84 -2.26
N LEU A 26 -37.14 17.78 -2.22
CA LEU A 26 -37.46 16.51 -1.57
C LEU A 26 -37.75 16.70 -0.09
N ASP A 27 -36.90 17.45 0.61
CA ASP A 27 -37.08 17.75 2.02
C ASP A 27 -38.37 18.54 2.27
N ARG A 28 -38.74 19.47 1.38
CA ARG A 28 -40.03 20.19 1.43
C ARG A 28 -41.24 19.30 1.10
N ILE A 29 -41.13 18.40 0.12
CA ILE A 29 -42.20 17.47 -0.26
C ILE A 29 -42.43 16.43 0.84
N LEU A 30 -41.37 15.97 1.51
CA LEU A 30 -41.39 14.92 2.55
C LEU A 30 -41.64 15.45 3.98
N CYS A 31 -41.64 16.79 4.19
CA CYS A 31 -41.94 17.41 5.49
C CYS A 31 -43.43 17.63 5.77
N ARG A 32 -44.30 17.51 4.77
CA ARG A 32 -45.76 17.38 4.98
C ARG A 32 -46.07 15.89 5.16
N LYS A 33 -47.11 15.50 5.91
CA LYS A 33 -47.58 14.10 6.03
C LYS A 33 -47.78 13.55 4.61
N SER A 34 -46.73 12.96 4.05
CA SER A 34 -46.67 12.60 2.65
C SER A 34 -47.37 11.26 2.56
N ASP A 35 -48.48 11.25 1.83
CA ASP A 35 -49.27 10.07 1.51
C ASP A 35 -48.35 8.91 1.13
N LYS A 36 -48.66 7.68 1.57
CA LYS A 36 -47.93 6.47 1.15
C LYS A 36 -47.81 6.42 -0.39
N TYR A 37 -48.82 6.92 -1.08
CA TYR A 37 -48.86 7.07 -2.53
C TYR A 37 -47.77 8.00 -3.08
N ILE A 38 -47.43 9.09 -2.39
CA ILE A 38 -46.42 10.07 -2.81
C ILE A 38 -45.01 9.54 -2.54
N ILE A 39 -44.80 8.89 -1.40
CA ILE A 39 -43.53 8.21 -1.10
C ILE A 39 -43.26 7.11 -2.11
N ALA A 40 -44.28 6.31 -2.45
CA ALA A 40 -44.19 5.31 -3.51
C ALA A 40 -43.82 5.96 -4.85
N ARG A 41 -44.51 7.02 -5.30
CA ARG A 41 -44.15 7.70 -6.56
C ARG A 41 -42.74 8.31 -6.56
N ILE A 42 -42.25 8.80 -5.42
CA ILE A 42 -40.88 9.31 -5.29
C ILE A 42 -39.87 8.16 -5.32
N GLN A 43 -40.14 7.05 -4.64
CA GLN A 43 -39.31 5.84 -4.74
C GLN A 43 -39.27 5.33 -6.18
N THR A 44 -40.42 5.23 -6.87
CA THR A 44 -40.48 4.88 -8.29
C THR A 44 -39.68 5.86 -9.15
N ALA A 45 -39.74 7.16 -8.87
CA ALA A 45 -38.96 8.17 -9.60
C ALA A 45 -37.45 8.03 -9.35
N PHE A 46 -37.02 7.67 -8.14
CA PHE A 46 -35.61 7.38 -7.87
C PHE A 46 -35.17 6.05 -8.46
N VAL A 47 -35.99 5.01 -8.39
CA VAL A 47 -35.78 3.74 -9.06
C VAL A 47 -35.59 3.97 -10.56
N HIS A 48 -36.40 4.84 -11.16
CA HIS A 48 -36.24 5.24 -12.56
C HIS A 48 -34.94 6.03 -12.78
N ALA A 49 -34.60 6.98 -11.90
CA ALA A 49 -33.37 7.75 -11.99
C ALA A 49 -32.10 6.91 -11.78
N LEU A 50 -32.16 5.83 -10.99
CA LEU A 50 -31.07 4.86 -10.84
C LEU A 50 -30.82 4.05 -12.11
N LYS A 51 -31.80 3.96 -13.01
CA LYS A 51 -31.67 3.30 -14.31
C LYS A 51 -31.13 4.23 -15.40
N ILE A 52 -30.88 5.51 -15.09
CA ILE A 52 -30.33 6.47 -16.05
C ILE A 52 -28.81 6.40 -15.98
N ASP A 53 -28.15 6.11 -17.11
CA ASP A 53 -26.69 6.02 -17.26
C ASP A 53 -26.00 7.40 -17.17
N ASN A 54 -26.16 8.07 -16.04
CA ASN A 54 -25.47 9.30 -15.71
C ASN A 54 -25.05 9.25 -14.22
N PRO A 55 -23.73 9.22 -13.93
CA PRO A 55 -23.23 9.02 -12.56
C PRO A 55 -23.70 10.11 -11.58
N ASP A 56 -23.88 11.36 -12.04
CA ASP A 56 -24.39 12.43 -11.18
C ASP A 56 -25.87 12.25 -10.85
N VAL A 57 -26.67 11.76 -11.80
CA VAL A 57 -28.10 11.45 -11.58
C VAL A 57 -28.23 10.25 -10.66
N ILE A 58 -27.46 9.18 -10.91
CA ILE A 58 -27.41 7.98 -10.05
C ILE A 58 -27.02 8.35 -8.63
N ARG A 59 -25.93 9.11 -8.45
CA ARG A 59 -25.47 9.53 -7.12
C ARG A 59 -26.53 10.37 -6.40
N LYS A 60 -27.24 11.25 -7.12
CA LYS A 60 -28.32 12.05 -6.54
C LYS A 60 -29.54 11.19 -6.18
N ALA A 61 -29.87 10.18 -6.99
CA ALA A 61 -30.93 9.23 -6.71
C ALA A 61 -30.60 8.34 -5.49
N ILE A 62 -29.35 7.85 -5.37
CA ILE A 62 -28.87 7.11 -4.20
C ILE A 62 -28.94 7.99 -2.95
N ASN A 63 -28.50 9.25 -3.04
CA ASN A 63 -28.61 10.18 -1.92
C ASN A 63 -30.07 10.49 -1.54
N GLY A 64 -30.96 10.58 -2.53
CA GLY A 64 -32.40 10.69 -2.31
C GLY A 64 -32.98 9.47 -1.59
N LEU A 65 -32.61 8.26 -2.02
CA LEU A 65 -32.99 7.01 -1.36
C LEU A 65 -32.38 6.88 0.04
N LYS A 66 -31.12 7.26 0.26
CA LYS A 66 -30.50 7.36 1.61
C LYS A 66 -31.29 8.27 2.53
N ILE A 67 -31.79 9.39 2.02
CA ILE A 67 -32.66 10.25 2.81
C ILE A 67 -33.96 9.50 3.17
N LEU A 68 -34.60 8.80 2.23
CA LEU A 68 -35.82 8.04 2.52
C LEU A 68 -35.59 6.87 3.51
N VAL A 69 -34.53 6.08 3.31
CA VAL A 69 -34.22 4.89 4.10
C VAL A 69 -33.63 5.26 5.46
N CYS A 70 -32.51 5.99 5.48
CA CYS A 70 -31.77 6.26 6.73
C CYS A 70 -32.50 7.29 7.61
N ARG A 71 -33.22 8.26 7.03
CA ARG A 71 -33.91 9.30 7.83
C ARG A 71 -35.38 9.03 8.07
N ARG A 72 -36.09 8.39 7.14
CA ARG A 72 -37.54 8.15 7.28
C ARG A 72 -37.90 6.69 7.53
N LYS A 73 -36.90 5.81 7.64
CA LYS A 73 -37.09 4.35 7.84
C LYS A 73 -38.05 3.74 6.81
N VAL A 74 -38.14 4.36 5.63
CA VAL A 74 -38.93 3.82 4.54
C VAL A 74 -38.13 2.65 3.98
N VAL A 75 -38.74 1.48 3.97
CA VAL A 75 -38.11 0.31 3.35
C VAL A 75 -38.02 0.61 1.85
N PRO A 76 -36.81 0.62 1.26
CA PRO A 76 -36.68 0.79 -0.18
C PRO A 76 -37.37 -0.40 -0.86
N GLU A 77 -38.04 -0.13 -1.97
CA GLU A 77 -38.68 -1.20 -2.75
C GLU A 77 -37.64 -2.26 -3.14
N LYS A 78 -38.06 -3.52 -3.21
CA LYS A 78 -37.16 -4.64 -3.57
C LYS A 78 -36.43 -4.37 -4.88
N GLU A 79 -37.14 -3.80 -5.85
CA GLU A 79 -36.58 -3.36 -7.13
C GLU A 79 -35.46 -2.32 -6.95
N ALA A 80 -35.60 -1.36 -6.03
CA ALA A 80 -34.55 -0.38 -5.75
C ALA A 80 -33.30 -1.05 -5.17
N ILE A 81 -33.45 -1.98 -4.22
CA ILE A 81 -32.33 -2.74 -3.64
C ILE A 81 -31.62 -3.56 -4.71
N ASP A 82 -32.37 -4.24 -5.56
CA ASP A 82 -31.82 -5.07 -6.62
C ASP A 82 -31.08 -4.22 -7.67
N ILE A 83 -31.61 -3.03 -8.01
CA ILE A 83 -30.92 -2.07 -8.90
C ILE A 83 -29.66 -1.54 -8.25
N LEU A 84 -29.69 -1.17 -6.97
CA LEU A 84 -28.50 -0.69 -6.25
C LEU A 84 -27.40 -1.75 -6.19
N LEU A 85 -27.76 -3.00 -5.89
CA LEU A 85 -26.82 -4.13 -5.93
C LEU A 85 -26.30 -4.39 -7.35
N SER A 86 -27.10 -4.15 -8.39
CA SER A 86 -26.62 -4.25 -9.77
C SER A 86 -25.72 -3.08 -10.16
N LEU A 87 -25.95 -1.88 -9.61
CA LEU A 87 -25.14 -0.69 -9.86
C LEU A 87 -23.75 -0.81 -9.26
N THR A 88 -23.57 -1.51 -8.14
CA THR A 88 -22.22 -1.74 -7.59
C THR A 88 -21.31 -2.45 -8.60
N THR A 89 -21.90 -3.28 -9.47
CA THR A 89 -21.25 -4.03 -10.53
C THR A 89 -21.16 -3.28 -11.87
N SER A 90 -21.60 -2.02 -11.93
CA SER A 90 -21.62 -1.20 -13.16
C SER A 90 -20.38 -0.30 -13.26
N ASP A 91 -19.87 -0.11 -14.48
CA ASP A 91 -18.70 0.75 -14.77
C ASP A 91 -18.92 2.23 -14.44
N ILE A 92 -20.18 2.66 -14.36
CA ILE A 92 -20.57 4.04 -14.00
C ILE A 92 -20.40 4.28 -12.49
N CYS A 93 -20.27 3.21 -11.70
CA CYS A 93 -20.19 3.25 -10.25
C CYS A 93 -18.75 3.38 -9.74
N ASN A 94 -18.26 4.62 -9.66
CA ASN A 94 -16.99 4.93 -9.01
C ASN A 94 -17.03 4.63 -7.49
N GLU A 95 -15.86 4.62 -6.84
CA GLU A 95 -15.74 4.28 -5.41
C GLU A 95 -16.60 5.16 -4.50
N THR A 96 -16.84 6.41 -4.87
CA THR A 96 -17.73 7.30 -4.11
C THR A 96 -19.18 6.83 -4.17
N ILE A 97 -19.68 6.46 -5.36
CA ILE A 97 -21.03 5.90 -5.55
C ILE A 97 -21.15 4.55 -4.84
N LYS A 98 -20.12 3.69 -4.92
CA LYS A 98 -20.08 2.42 -4.17
C LYS A 98 -20.19 2.68 -2.67
N GLN A 99 -19.43 3.61 -2.12
CA GLN A 99 -19.50 3.91 -0.69
C GLN A 99 -20.88 4.48 -0.28
N ASP A 100 -21.51 5.27 -1.15
CA ASP A 100 -22.88 5.75 -0.93
C ASP A 100 -23.92 4.60 -0.92
N ILE A 101 -23.83 3.63 -1.85
CA ILE A 101 -24.67 2.42 -1.85
C ILE A 101 -24.42 1.57 -0.60
N ARG A 102 -23.16 1.43 -0.15
CA ARG A 102 -22.79 0.69 1.07
C ARG A 102 -23.52 1.22 2.30
N ILE A 103 -23.49 2.54 2.47
CA ILE A 103 -24.18 3.23 3.57
C ILE A 103 -25.69 2.97 3.50
N LEU A 104 -26.28 3.00 2.31
CA LEU A 104 -27.72 2.77 2.10
C LEU A 104 -28.12 1.33 2.46
N LEU A 105 -27.40 0.33 1.96
CA LEU A 105 -27.73 -1.08 2.14
C LEU A 105 -27.46 -1.59 3.56
N ASN A 106 -26.41 -1.10 4.24
CA ASN A 106 -26.19 -1.38 5.67
C ASN A 106 -27.34 -0.88 6.56
N ALA A 107 -28.03 0.18 6.15
CA ALA A 107 -29.17 0.74 6.87
C ALA A 107 -30.51 0.05 6.52
N THR A 108 -30.48 -0.95 5.63
CA THR A 108 -31.67 -1.66 5.13
C THR A 108 -31.67 -3.10 5.65
N THR A 109 -32.84 -3.64 5.99
CA THR A 109 -32.97 -5.07 6.31
C THR A 109 -32.95 -5.86 5.00
N LEU A 110 -31.86 -6.59 4.77
CA LEU A 110 -31.67 -7.40 3.56
C LEU A 110 -32.14 -8.83 3.82
N GLU A 111 -32.86 -9.42 2.86
CA GLU A 111 -33.08 -10.87 2.84
C GLU A 111 -31.72 -11.60 2.78
N ASN A 112 -31.61 -12.84 3.25
CA ASN A 112 -30.33 -13.59 3.25
C ASN A 112 -29.62 -13.55 1.89
N ASN A 113 -30.40 -13.64 0.80
CA ASN A 113 -29.84 -13.57 -0.54
C ASN A 113 -29.32 -12.17 -0.88
N GLN A 114 -30.04 -11.12 -0.50
CA GLN A 114 -29.58 -9.73 -0.69
C GLN A 114 -28.38 -9.41 0.19
N LYS A 115 -28.28 -10.01 1.37
CA LYS A 115 -27.15 -9.86 2.30
C LYS A 115 -25.89 -10.54 1.76
N CYS A 116 -25.98 -11.78 1.29
CA CYS A 116 -24.85 -12.43 0.62
C CYS A 116 -24.41 -11.66 -0.63
N ALA A 117 -25.36 -11.19 -1.45
CA ALA A 117 -25.06 -10.37 -2.63
C ALA A 117 -24.32 -9.07 -2.27
N TYR A 118 -24.71 -8.44 -1.17
CA TYR A 118 -24.09 -7.24 -0.64
C TYR A 118 -22.70 -7.49 -0.05
N GLU A 119 -22.52 -8.58 0.71
CA GLU A 119 -21.21 -8.99 1.26
C GLU A 119 -20.19 -9.24 0.14
N LEU A 120 -20.62 -9.95 -0.91
CA LEU A 120 -19.79 -10.19 -2.10
C LEU A 120 -19.45 -8.90 -2.88
N ALA A 121 -20.30 -7.88 -2.85
CA ALA A 121 -20.03 -6.62 -3.55
C ALA A 121 -19.03 -5.70 -2.82
N TYR A 122 -18.73 -5.95 -1.53
CA TYR A 122 -18.09 -4.94 -0.65
C TYR A 122 -17.01 -5.45 0.30
N LEU A 123 -16.76 -6.75 0.40
CA LEU A 123 -15.72 -7.27 1.29
C LEU A 123 -14.52 -7.74 0.46
N ASN A 124 -13.36 -7.12 0.66
CA ASN A 124 -12.10 -7.84 0.51
C ASN A 124 -12.03 -8.81 1.68
N PHE A 125 -12.45 -10.06 1.48
CA PHE A 125 -12.33 -11.08 2.52
C PHE A 125 -10.85 -11.33 2.85
N ASP A 126 -10.51 -11.19 4.13
CA ASP A 126 -9.18 -11.54 4.65
C ASP A 126 -9.00 -13.06 4.80
N ASN A 127 -10.12 -13.80 4.86
CA ASN A 127 -10.14 -15.26 4.90
C ASN A 127 -10.64 -15.81 3.56
N CYS A 128 -9.72 -16.39 2.81
CA CYS A 128 -9.96 -16.95 1.48
C CYS A 128 -11.01 -18.08 1.47
N ASP A 129 -11.08 -18.92 2.51
CA ASP A 129 -12.02 -20.05 2.55
C ASP A 129 -13.47 -19.57 2.77
N GLN A 130 -13.66 -18.56 3.62
CA GLN A 130 -14.97 -17.93 3.83
C GLN A 130 -15.50 -17.23 2.58
N LEU A 131 -14.62 -16.59 1.79
CA LEU A 131 -15.00 -16.01 0.50
C LEU A 131 -15.55 -17.09 -0.44
N LEU A 132 -14.84 -18.22 -0.56
CA LEU A 132 -15.25 -19.31 -1.45
C LEU A 132 -16.57 -19.95 -0.99
N ASP A 133 -16.76 -20.18 0.31
CA ASP A 133 -18.04 -20.66 0.85
C ASP A 133 -19.21 -19.73 0.49
N ARG A 134 -18.98 -18.42 0.52
CA ARG A 134 -20.01 -17.42 0.20
C ARG A 134 -20.29 -17.33 -1.29
N LEU A 135 -19.26 -17.46 -2.12
CA LEU A 135 -19.40 -17.49 -3.57
C LEU A 135 -20.12 -18.75 -4.07
N ASP A 136 -19.86 -19.91 -3.47
CA ASP A 136 -20.52 -21.17 -3.85
C ASP A 136 -22.03 -21.16 -3.53
N GLN A 137 -22.43 -20.40 -2.50
CA GLN A 137 -23.83 -20.23 -2.12
C GLN A 137 -24.61 -19.25 -3.02
N PHE A 138 -23.95 -18.51 -3.93
CA PHE A 138 -24.55 -17.36 -4.60
C PHE A 138 -24.44 -17.37 -6.14
N ASP A 139 -25.51 -17.77 -6.80
CA ASP A 139 -25.61 -17.83 -8.27
C ASP A 139 -26.03 -16.47 -8.88
N LYS A 140 -25.16 -15.45 -8.75
CA LYS A 140 -25.32 -14.17 -9.47
C LYS A 140 -24.05 -13.78 -10.23
N PRO A 141 -24.02 -13.89 -11.56
CA PRO A 141 -22.79 -13.76 -12.36
C PRO A 141 -22.06 -12.42 -12.24
N LYS A 142 -22.77 -11.30 -12.04
CA LYS A 142 -22.16 -9.96 -11.94
C LYS A 142 -21.36 -9.73 -10.64
N LEU A 143 -21.74 -10.38 -9.55
CA LEU A 143 -21.10 -10.23 -8.24
C LEU A 143 -19.87 -11.13 -8.09
N LEU A 144 -19.94 -12.33 -8.67
CA LEU A 144 -18.77 -13.17 -8.85
C LEU A 144 -17.68 -12.41 -9.64
N ALA A 145 -18.08 -11.62 -10.64
CA ALA A 145 -17.13 -10.87 -11.45
C ALA A 145 -16.31 -9.79 -10.73
N GLN A 146 -16.89 -9.16 -9.72
CA GLN A 146 -16.18 -8.19 -8.88
C GLN A 146 -15.07 -8.83 -8.05
N ASN A 147 -15.26 -10.11 -7.69
CA ASN A 147 -14.33 -10.85 -6.83
C ASN A 147 -13.27 -11.60 -7.63
N PHE A 148 -13.27 -11.50 -8.97
CA PHE A 148 -12.29 -12.19 -9.82
C PHE A 148 -10.84 -11.87 -9.45
N ASN A 149 -10.55 -10.66 -8.95
CA ASN A 149 -9.20 -10.31 -8.49
C ASN A 149 -8.77 -11.07 -7.22
N GLN A 150 -9.70 -11.33 -6.29
CA GLN A 150 -9.41 -12.10 -5.08
C GLN A 150 -9.37 -13.60 -5.38
N ILE A 151 -10.25 -14.07 -6.27
CA ILE A 151 -10.21 -15.45 -6.77
C ILE A 151 -8.89 -15.71 -7.52
N SER A 152 -8.38 -14.73 -8.29
CA SER A 152 -7.05 -14.81 -8.91
C SER A 152 -5.97 -15.02 -7.85
N ARG A 153 -5.96 -14.20 -6.79
CA ARG A 153 -4.99 -14.35 -5.68
C ARG A 153 -5.09 -15.73 -5.02
N ILE A 154 -6.30 -16.24 -4.78
CA ILE A 154 -6.48 -17.58 -4.21
C ILE A 154 -5.88 -18.66 -5.10
N ILE A 155 -6.11 -18.55 -6.42
CA ILE A 155 -5.55 -19.47 -7.41
C ILE A 155 -4.02 -19.35 -7.50
N ASP A 156 -3.49 -18.14 -7.35
CA ASP A 156 -2.05 -17.85 -7.45
C ASP A 156 -1.29 -18.27 -6.17
N ASP A 157 -1.89 -18.10 -4.98
CA ASP A 157 -1.21 -18.19 -3.68
C ASP A 157 -1.56 -19.45 -2.86
N ASP A 158 -2.73 -20.08 -3.07
CA ASP A 158 -3.22 -21.19 -2.23
C ASP A 158 -3.69 -22.41 -3.06
N THR A 159 -2.80 -23.40 -3.17
CA THR A 159 -3.07 -24.65 -3.90
C THR A 159 -4.18 -25.50 -3.29
N ALA A 160 -4.47 -25.39 -1.98
CA ALA A 160 -5.52 -26.19 -1.33
C ALA A 160 -6.92 -25.63 -1.62
N LEU A 161 -7.06 -24.31 -1.68
CA LEU A 161 -8.32 -23.63 -1.97
C LEU A 161 -8.60 -23.45 -3.47
N SER A 162 -7.57 -23.58 -4.31
CA SER A 162 -7.66 -23.48 -5.77
C SER A 162 -8.73 -24.38 -6.41
N LEU A 163 -8.91 -25.61 -5.92
CA LEU A 163 -9.91 -26.54 -6.47
C LEU A 163 -11.35 -26.00 -6.29
N LYS A 164 -11.67 -25.56 -5.07
CA LYS A 164 -12.98 -25.01 -4.71
C LYS A 164 -13.27 -23.73 -5.49
N ALA A 165 -12.25 -22.90 -5.69
CA ALA A 165 -12.33 -21.71 -6.55
C ALA A 165 -12.69 -22.05 -8.01
N LEU A 166 -12.06 -23.08 -8.58
CA LEU A 166 -12.37 -23.54 -9.95
C LEU A 166 -13.79 -24.09 -10.06
N GLU A 167 -14.26 -24.89 -9.11
CA GLU A 167 -15.63 -25.43 -9.12
C GLU A 167 -16.68 -24.32 -9.10
N ILE A 168 -16.45 -23.26 -8.32
CA ILE A 168 -17.33 -22.07 -8.27
C ILE A 168 -17.33 -21.35 -9.61
N LEU A 169 -16.16 -21.13 -10.22
CA LEU A 169 -16.06 -20.50 -11.53
C LEU A 169 -16.75 -21.34 -12.61
N GLN A 170 -16.75 -22.66 -12.48
CA GLN A 170 -17.39 -23.55 -13.46
C GLN A 170 -18.92 -23.40 -13.43
N LYS A 171 -19.48 -23.20 -12.24
CA LYS A 171 -20.91 -22.92 -12.06
C LYS A 171 -21.33 -21.53 -12.56
N CYS A 172 -20.39 -20.64 -12.87
CA CYS A 172 -20.69 -19.30 -13.36
C CYS A 172 -21.40 -19.32 -14.73
N SER A 173 -22.46 -18.51 -14.84
CA SER A 173 -23.24 -18.32 -16.07
C SER A 173 -22.69 -17.24 -17.02
N ASN A 174 -22.05 -16.15 -16.53
CA ASN A 174 -21.45 -15.11 -17.38
C ASN A 174 -19.93 -15.32 -17.56
N LYS A 175 -19.57 -16.44 -18.18
CA LYS A 175 -18.18 -16.81 -18.43
C LYS A 175 -17.43 -15.81 -19.34
N GLU A 176 -18.16 -15.07 -20.18
CA GLU A 176 -17.64 -13.99 -21.05
C GLU A 176 -17.03 -12.80 -20.30
N ASN A 177 -17.42 -12.58 -19.04
CA ASN A 177 -17.02 -11.41 -18.24
C ASN A 177 -15.80 -11.67 -17.33
N ILE A 178 -15.22 -12.88 -17.39
CA ILE A 178 -14.01 -13.22 -16.64
C ILE A 178 -12.85 -12.33 -17.06
N THR A 179 -12.18 -11.72 -16.08
CA THR A 179 -11.07 -10.80 -16.34
C THR A 179 -9.87 -11.54 -16.90
N ASP A 180 -9.08 -10.86 -17.74
CA ASP A 180 -7.84 -11.43 -18.28
C ASP A 180 -6.86 -11.84 -17.18
N LYS A 181 -6.86 -11.11 -16.05
CA LYS A 181 -6.07 -11.47 -14.88
C LYS A 181 -6.45 -12.83 -14.31
N LEU A 182 -7.74 -13.08 -14.08
CA LEU A 182 -8.21 -14.36 -13.56
C LEU A 182 -8.03 -15.48 -14.58
N LEU A 183 -8.32 -15.22 -15.85
CA LEU A 183 -8.13 -16.20 -16.92
C LEU A 183 -6.64 -16.58 -17.06
N LYS A 184 -5.73 -15.62 -16.86
CA LYS A 184 -4.29 -15.86 -16.78
C LYS A 184 -3.92 -16.71 -15.57
N SER A 185 -4.44 -16.43 -14.37
CA SER A 185 -4.24 -17.27 -13.18
C SER A 185 -4.71 -18.71 -13.41
N ILE A 186 -5.87 -18.92 -14.03
CA ILE A 186 -6.39 -20.26 -14.38
C ILE A 186 -5.45 -20.98 -15.36
N ALA A 187 -4.96 -20.26 -16.38
CA ALA A 187 -4.06 -20.82 -17.38
C ALA A 187 -2.65 -21.10 -16.81
N VAL A 188 -2.16 -20.28 -15.88
CA VAL A 188 -0.93 -20.54 -15.11
C VAL A 188 -1.10 -21.77 -14.22
N LEU A 189 -2.23 -21.89 -13.51
CA LEU A 189 -2.52 -23.06 -12.69
C LEU A 189 -2.62 -24.34 -13.53
N LEU A 190 -3.22 -24.26 -14.73
CA LEU A 190 -3.25 -25.35 -15.69
C LEU A 190 -1.81 -25.77 -16.08
N ALA A 191 -0.91 -24.83 -16.32
CA ALA A 191 0.52 -25.06 -16.66
C ALA A 191 1.37 -25.60 -15.52
N SER A 192 1.11 -25.20 -14.28
CA SER A 192 1.96 -25.54 -13.15
C SER A 192 1.49 -26.75 -12.35
N THR A 193 0.23 -27.17 -12.46
CA THR A 193 -0.32 -28.26 -11.63
C THR A 193 -0.02 -29.65 -12.18
N ASN A 194 0.27 -30.61 -11.29
CA ASN A 194 0.38 -32.03 -11.63
C ASN A 194 -0.95 -32.80 -11.46
N SER A 195 -2.00 -32.15 -10.94
CA SER A 195 -3.29 -32.79 -10.66
C SER A 195 -4.15 -32.90 -11.92
N LYS A 196 -4.37 -34.13 -12.40
CA LYS A 196 -5.26 -34.40 -13.55
C LYS A 196 -6.67 -33.83 -13.38
N HIS A 197 -7.18 -33.82 -12.14
CA HIS A 197 -8.51 -33.31 -11.85
C HIS A 197 -8.58 -31.78 -12.01
N ILE A 198 -7.61 -31.06 -11.44
CA ILE A 198 -7.50 -29.60 -11.57
C ILE A 198 -7.26 -29.21 -13.04
N LYS A 199 -6.36 -29.92 -13.74
CA LYS A 199 -6.15 -29.73 -15.18
C LYS A 199 -7.45 -29.85 -15.98
N SER A 200 -8.22 -30.93 -15.77
CA SER A 200 -9.50 -31.14 -16.46
C SER A 200 -10.50 -30.02 -16.20
N LEU A 201 -10.57 -29.52 -14.96
CA LEU A 201 -11.43 -28.40 -14.57
C LEU A 201 -11.01 -27.10 -15.26
N CYS A 202 -9.72 -26.74 -15.22
CA CYS A 202 -9.18 -25.57 -15.91
C CYS A 202 -9.42 -25.63 -17.42
N CYS A 203 -9.12 -26.76 -18.07
CA CYS A 203 -9.35 -26.95 -19.50
C CYS A 203 -10.82 -26.71 -19.88
N ARG A 204 -11.74 -27.30 -19.11
CA ARG A 204 -13.18 -27.19 -19.36
C ARG A 204 -13.67 -25.76 -19.16
N LEU A 205 -13.21 -25.10 -18.11
CA LEU A 205 -13.50 -23.70 -17.83
C LEU A 205 -13.10 -22.78 -18.99
N ILE A 206 -11.89 -22.95 -19.52
CA ILE A 206 -11.37 -22.17 -20.64
C ILE A 206 -12.19 -22.41 -21.92
N VAL A 207 -12.55 -23.67 -22.20
CA VAL A 207 -13.43 -24.04 -23.33
C VAL A 207 -14.78 -23.35 -23.18
N GLU A 208 -15.45 -23.52 -22.04
CA GLU A 208 -16.77 -22.95 -21.78
C GLU A 208 -16.76 -21.41 -21.82
N MET A 209 -15.67 -20.76 -21.39
CA MET A 209 -15.49 -19.30 -21.50
C MET A 209 -15.38 -18.85 -22.96
N THR A 210 -14.60 -19.59 -23.74
CA THR A 210 -14.37 -19.29 -25.15
C THR A 210 -15.65 -19.48 -25.98
N GLU A 211 -16.40 -20.55 -25.73
CA GLU A 211 -17.71 -20.80 -26.36
C GLU A 211 -18.76 -19.76 -25.98
N ALA A 212 -18.68 -19.22 -24.76
CA ALA A 212 -19.49 -18.09 -24.33
C ALA A 212 -19.09 -16.75 -25.01
N GLY A 213 -18.07 -16.75 -25.86
CA GLY A 213 -17.63 -15.56 -26.61
C GLY A 213 -16.51 -14.76 -25.93
N ARG A 214 -15.91 -15.26 -24.83
CA ARG A 214 -14.72 -14.62 -24.24
C ARG A 214 -13.56 -14.72 -25.21
N LYS A 215 -12.99 -13.57 -25.56
CA LYS A 215 -11.72 -13.54 -26.28
C LYS A 215 -10.59 -13.90 -25.34
N VAL A 216 -9.85 -14.93 -25.69
CA VAL A 216 -8.66 -15.36 -24.97
C VAL A 216 -7.48 -14.58 -25.54
N THR A 217 -6.74 -13.88 -24.68
CA THR A 217 -5.57 -13.11 -25.14
C THR A 217 -4.46 -14.05 -25.59
N ASP A 218 -3.58 -13.53 -26.45
CA ASP A 218 -2.43 -14.27 -26.98
C ASP A 218 -1.55 -14.85 -25.86
N ASP A 219 -1.36 -14.14 -24.75
CA ASP A 219 -0.62 -14.61 -23.56
C ASP A 219 -1.24 -15.87 -22.93
N ILE A 220 -2.57 -15.93 -22.87
CA ILE A 220 -3.32 -17.01 -22.22
C ILE A 220 -3.43 -18.22 -23.13
N ILE A 221 -3.64 -18.00 -24.43
CA ILE A 221 -3.56 -19.07 -25.43
C ILE A 221 -2.19 -19.71 -25.42
N SER A 222 -1.15 -18.90 -25.26
CA SER A 222 0.21 -19.40 -25.15
C SER A 222 0.37 -20.28 -23.88
N LEU A 223 -0.24 -19.91 -22.74
CA LEU A 223 -0.27 -20.74 -21.51
C LEU A 223 -0.95 -22.09 -21.70
N ILE A 224 -2.01 -22.14 -22.51
CA ILE A 224 -2.74 -23.36 -22.85
C ILE A 224 -1.91 -24.26 -23.78
N LEU A 225 -1.05 -23.69 -24.63
CA LEU A 225 -0.15 -24.43 -25.53
C LEU A 225 1.00 -25.11 -24.81
N ALA A 226 1.39 -24.64 -23.63
CA ALA A 226 2.48 -25.26 -22.84
C ALA A 226 2.09 -26.59 -22.15
N GLN A 227 0.89 -27.11 -22.41
CA GLN A 227 0.43 -28.37 -21.82
C GLN A 227 1.00 -29.58 -22.56
N ASP A 228 1.28 -30.64 -21.80
CA ASP A 228 1.70 -31.96 -22.29
C ASP A 228 0.67 -32.54 -23.30
N GLU A 229 1.12 -33.26 -24.34
CA GLU A 229 0.28 -33.74 -25.46
C GLU A 229 -0.97 -34.53 -25.00
N ASN A 230 -0.87 -35.20 -23.85
CA ASN A 230 -1.93 -36.02 -23.26
C ASN A 230 -3.12 -35.20 -22.71
N ASP A 231 -2.98 -33.89 -22.55
CA ASP A 231 -3.96 -33.02 -21.86
C ASP A 231 -4.91 -32.28 -22.82
N LYS A 232 -4.94 -32.68 -24.10
CA LYS A 232 -5.85 -32.18 -25.16
C LYS A 232 -5.87 -30.65 -25.40
N PRO A 233 -4.74 -29.93 -25.39
CA PRO A 233 -4.71 -28.49 -25.71
C PRO A 233 -5.30 -28.18 -27.11
N ILE A 234 -5.18 -29.13 -28.06
CA ILE A 234 -5.73 -29.03 -29.43
C ILE A 234 -7.25 -28.89 -29.45
N GLU A 235 -7.99 -29.53 -28.54
CA GLU A 235 -9.47 -29.39 -28.47
C GLU A 235 -9.86 -27.97 -28.04
N ILE A 236 -9.13 -27.40 -27.06
CA ILE A 236 -9.33 -26.02 -26.60
C ILE A 236 -9.00 -25.02 -27.72
N LEU A 237 -7.90 -25.24 -28.44
CA LEU A 237 -7.47 -24.39 -29.55
C LEU A 237 -8.41 -24.46 -30.76
N LYS A 238 -9.05 -25.60 -31.03
CA LYS A 238 -10.11 -25.70 -32.04
C LYS A 238 -11.31 -24.83 -31.66
N VAL A 239 -11.71 -24.84 -30.40
CA VAL A 239 -12.80 -24.00 -29.89
C VAL A 239 -12.43 -22.51 -29.94
N ILE A 240 -11.19 -22.16 -29.59
CA ILE A 240 -10.67 -20.79 -29.67
C ILE A 240 -10.59 -20.30 -31.12
N SER A 241 -10.07 -21.12 -32.03
CA SER A 241 -9.94 -20.74 -33.44
C SER A 241 -11.27 -20.63 -34.19
N ASN A 242 -12.31 -21.37 -33.75
CA ASN A 242 -13.67 -21.25 -34.27
C ASN A 242 -14.42 -19.99 -33.77
N ASN A 243 -14.11 -19.51 -32.56
CA ASN A 243 -14.81 -18.39 -31.93
C ASN A 243 -14.07 -17.03 -32.04
N GLN A 244 -12.77 -17.02 -32.33
CA GLN A 244 -12.03 -15.79 -32.55
C GLN A 244 -10.91 -15.93 -33.59
N THR A 245 -10.67 -14.85 -34.33
CA THR A 245 -9.47 -14.70 -35.16
C THR A 245 -8.25 -14.57 -34.28
N ILE A 246 -7.57 -15.71 -34.10
CA ILE A 246 -6.23 -15.78 -33.51
C ILE A 246 -5.27 -14.94 -34.36
N SER A 247 -4.46 -14.10 -33.71
CA SER A 247 -3.48 -13.24 -34.41
C SER A 247 -2.55 -14.07 -35.29
N GLU A 248 -2.09 -13.51 -36.41
CA GLU A 248 -1.08 -14.17 -37.27
C GLU A 248 0.18 -14.56 -36.46
N GLU A 249 0.57 -13.71 -35.50
CA GLU A 249 1.72 -13.91 -34.62
C GLU A 249 1.53 -15.13 -33.71
N LEU A 250 0.33 -15.32 -33.17
CA LEU A 250 0.00 -16.47 -32.35
C LEU A 250 -0.28 -17.74 -33.17
N LYS A 251 -0.87 -17.64 -34.36
CA LYS A 251 -0.94 -18.76 -35.31
C LYS A 251 0.45 -19.26 -35.68
N ASN A 252 1.41 -18.34 -35.86
CA ASN A 252 2.81 -18.66 -36.08
C ASN A 252 3.46 -19.27 -34.83
N LYS A 253 3.18 -18.75 -33.62
CA LYS A 253 3.63 -19.38 -32.35
C LYS A 253 3.07 -20.79 -32.16
N ILE A 254 1.76 -21.01 -32.37
CA ILE A 254 1.09 -22.33 -32.33
C ILE A 254 1.72 -23.31 -33.34
N LYS A 255 2.05 -22.82 -34.54
CA LYS A 255 2.70 -23.60 -35.58
C LYS A 255 4.13 -23.99 -35.16
N LEU A 256 4.87 -23.06 -34.56
CA LEU A 256 6.18 -23.30 -33.91
C LEU A 256 6.09 -24.32 -32.75
N PHE A 257 5.03 -24.28 -31.92
CA PHE A 257 4.80 -25.22 -30.82
C PHE A 257 4.53 -26.65 -31.31
N SER A 258 3.61 -26.81 -32.27
CA SER A 258 3.31 -28.13 -32.87
C SER A 258 4.50 -28.74 -33.59
N ASP A 259 5.45 -27.92 -34.05
CA ASP A 259 6.70 -28.39 -34.62
C ASP A 259 7.75 -28.77 -33.55
N MET A 260 7.68 -28.25 -32.31
CA MET A 260 8.64 -28.51 -31.22
C MET A 260 8.32 -29.76 -30.39
N ASP A 261 7.04 -30.05 -30.11
CA ASP A 261 6.64 -31.20 -29.27
C ASP A 261 6.88 -32.57 -29.93
N SER A 262 7.07 -32.61 -31.26
CA SER A 262 7.35 -33.84 -32.02
C SER A 262 8.81 -34.31 -31.99
N LEU A 263 9.69 -33.57 -31.30
CA LEU A 263 11.12 -33.78 -31.34
C LEU A 263 11.62 -34.45 -30.05
N THR A 264 11.65 -35.78 -30.07
CA THR A 264 12.64 -36.52 -29.28
C THR A 264 14.04 -36.10 -29.74
N GLY A 265 14.64 -35.17 -28.98
CA GLY A 265 15.92 -34.51 -29.28
C GLY A 265 15.70 -33.03 -29.56
N ILE A 266 16.31 -32.14 -28.76
CA ILE A 266 16.13 -30.69 -28.89
C ILE A 266 16.61 -30.26 -30.29
N ASP A 267 15.68 -29.86 -31.15
CA ASP A 267 16.04 -29.13 -32.37
C ASP A 267 16.58 -27.76 -31.95
N LEU A 268 17.91 -27.67 -31.93
CA LEU A 268 18.65 -26.48 -31.51
C LEU A 268 18.21 -25.23 -32.28
N THR A 269 17.76 -25.37 -33.52
CA THR A 269 17.29 -24.23 -34.32
C THR A 269 15.97 -23.69 -33.78
N LYS A 270 15.03 -24.57 -33.46
CA LYS A 270 13.76 -24.15 -32.84
C LYS A 270 13.94 -23.66 -31.41
N PHE A 271 14.87 -24.25 -30.66
CA PHE A 271 15.20 -23.76 -29.32
C PHE A 271 15.82 -22.35 -29.37
N GLU A 272 16.66 -22.07 -30.37
CA GLU A 272 17.16 -20.71 -30.61
C GLU A 272 16.03 -19.73 -30.88
N GLU A 273 15.11 -20.08 -31.77
CA GLU A 273 13.93 -19.27 -32.10
C GLU A 273 13.03 -19.01 -30.88
N PHE A 274 12.93 -19.98 -29.97
CA PHE A 274 12.21 -19.83 -28.70
C PHE A 274 12.88 -18.81 -27.78
N LEU A 275 14.19 -18.89 -27.57
CA LEU A 275 14.93 -17.92 -26.75
C LEU A 275 14.86 -16.50 -27.37
N ASP A 276 14.94 -16.39 -28.70
CA ASP A 276 14.77 -15.11 -29.40
C ASP A 276 13.37 -14.53 -29.19
N THR A 277 12.34 -15.38 -29.15
CA THR A 277 10.97 -14.97 -28.84
C THR A 277 10.85 -14.43 -27.42
N MET A 278 11.47 -15.09 -26.43
CA MET A 278 11.49 -14.60 -25.05
C MET A 278 12.23 -13.27 -24.92
N GLN A 279 13.33 -13.08 -25.64
CA GLN A 279 14.05 -11.80 -25.64
C GLN A 279 13.20 -10.68 -26.27
N GLN A 280 12.53 -10.95 -27.39
CA GLN A 280 11.63 -9.97 -28.01
C GLN A 280 10.43 -9.63 -27.11
N GLU A 281 9.90 -10.63 -26.40
CA GLU A 281 8.84 -10.44 -25.42
C GLU A 281 9.27 -9.48 -24.30
N TYR A 282 10.47 -9.71 -23.74
CA TYR A 282 11.04 -8.82 -22.73
C TYR A 282 11.29 -7.41 -23.28
N GLN A 283 11.80 -7.28 -24.51
CA GLN A 283 12.03 -5.97 -25.14
C GLN A 283 10.73 -5.18 -25.34
N ARG A 284 9.62 -5.86 -25.67
CA ARG A 284 8.31 -5.23 -25.90
C ARG A 284 7.61 -4.83 -24.61
N SER A 285 7.69 -5.64 -23.56
CA SER A 285 6.85 -5.51 -22.36
C SER A 285 7.61 -5.23 -21.07
N ARG A 286 8.95 -5.28 -21.09
CA ARG A 286 9.85 -5.19 -19.93
C ARG A 286 9.60 -6.24 -18.84
N VAL A 287 8.77 -7.25 -19.10
CA VAL A 287 8.43 -8.34 -18.19
C VAL A 287 8.37 -9.64 -18.99
N LEU A 288 8.97 -10.72 -18.50
CA LEU A 288 8.77 -12.03 -19.11
C LEU A 288 7.45 -12.63 -18.62
N SER A 289 6.62 -13.13 -19.53
CA SER A 289 5.40 -13.83 -19.12
C SER A 289 5.75 -15.10 -18.35
N HIS A 290 4.94 -15.39 -17.34
CA HIS A 290 5.05 -16.64 -16.59
C HIS A 290 5.04 -17.88 -17.49
N LEU A 291 4.39 -17.79 -18.65
CA LEU A 291 4.42 -18.86 -19.64
C LEU A 291 5.82 -19.18 -20.11
N SER A 292 6.49 -18.18 -20.68
CA SER A 292 7.79 -18.36 -21.31
C SER A 292 8.80 -18.84 -20.27
N ILE A 293 8.67 -18.36 -19.03
CA ILE A 293 9.45 -18.82 -17.87
C ILE A 293 9.17 -20.30 -17.56
N GLN A 294 7.90 -20.70 -17.41
CA GLN A 294 7.54 -22.10 -17.09
C GLN A 294 7.92 -23.06 -18.21
N GLN A 295 7.74 -22.67 -19.48
CA GLN A 295 8.18 -23.44 -20.64
C GLN A 295 9.69 -23.66 -20.59
N LEU A 296 10.48 -22.61 -20.38
CA LEU A 296 11.92 -22.72 -20.27
C LEU A 296 12.35 -23.66 -19.13
N LEU A 297 11.68 -23.59 -17.98
CA LEU A 297 11.98 -24.45 -16.82
C LEU A 297 11.51 -25.90 -17.02
N SER A 298 10.53 -26.15 -17.88
CA SER A 298 10.04 -27.49 -18.22
C SER A 298 10.93 -28.23 -19.24
N LEU A 299 11.70 -27.48 -20.03
CA LEU A 299 12.64 -28.06 -20.99
C LEU A 299 13.79 -28.75 -20.24
N LYS A 300 13.92 -30.06 -20.43
CA LYS A 300 15.09 -30.82 -19.96
C LYS A 300 16.27 -30.58 -20.90
N ILE A 301 16.97 -29.47 -20.66
CA ILE A 301 18.15 -29.09 -21.43
C ILE A 301 19.35 -29.88 -20.90
N GLU A 302 19.83 -30.86 -21.68
CA GLU A 302 21.13 -31.48 -21.40
C GLU A 302 22.25 -30.51 -21.84
N LYS A 303 22.97 -29.97 -20.85
CA LYS A 303 23.97 -28.89 -21.03
C LYS A 303 25.08 -29.18 -22.04
N ASN A 304 25.36 -30.45 -22.34
CA ASN A 304 26.46 -30.83 -23.22
C ASN A 304 26.16 -30.67 -24.72
N GLU A 305 24.94 -30.30 -25.11
CA GLU A 305 24.51 -30.22 -26.51
C GLU A 305 24.32 -28.78 -27.05
N LEU A 306 24.48 -27.75 -26.21
CA LEU A 306 24.25 -26.36 -26.61
C LEU A 306 25.49 -25.72 -27.24
N LYS A 307 25.29 -25.00 -28.36
CA LYS A 307 26.31 -24.09 -28.91
C LYS A 307 26.48 -22.88 -27.98
N ASN A 308 27.71 -22.35 -27.87
CA ASN A 308 28.05 -21.21 -26.98
C ASN A 308 27.11 -20.00 -27.10
N SER A 309 26.63 -19.68 -28.32
CA SER A 309 25.72 -18.54 -28.53
C SER A 309 24.33 -18.74 -27.89
N LEU A 310 23.87 -19.98 -27.85
CA LEU A 310 22.56 -20.38 -27.35
C LEU A 310 22.55 -20.48 -25.83
N GLU A 311 23.64 -20.99 -25.26
CA GLU A 311 23.87 -21.00 -23.82
C GLU A 311 23.88 -19.58 -23.24
N GLN A 312 24.51 -18.62 -23.93
CA GLN A 312 24.50 -17.22 -23.50
C GLN A 312 23.08 -16.63 -23.46
N LYS A 313 22.28 -16.85 -24.52
CA LYS A 313 20.89 -16.37 -24.58
C LYS A 313 20.05 -16.93 -23.42
N LEU A 314 20.25 -18.20 -23.10
CA LEU A 314 19.57 -18.88 -22.00
C LEU A 314 19.95 -18.27 -20.64
N ILE A 315 21.25 -18.04 -20.40
CA ILE A 315 21.77 -17.39 -19.20
C ILE A 315 21.17 -15.98 -19.03
N ASP A 316 21.12 -15.19 -20.11
CA ASP A 316 20.58 -13.84 -20.06
C ASP A 316 19.09 -13.85 -19.65
N ILE A 317 18.32 -14.81 -20.17
CA ILE A 317 16.92 -14.99 -19.77
C ILE A 317 16.79 -15.42 -18.31
N TYR A 318 17.65 -16.33 -17.83
CA TYR A 318 17.67 -16.72 -16.41
C TYR A 318 18.01 -15.55 -15.48
N ALA A 319 18.95 -14.68 -15.86
CA ALA A 319 19.26 -13.48 -15.11
C ALA A 319 18.04 -12.53 -15.04
N LEU A 320 17.33 -12.34 -16.16
CA LEU A 320 16.09 -11.54 -16.19
C LEU A 320 14.99 -12.12 -15.28
N ILE A 321 14.86 -13.44 -15.23
CA ILE A 321 13.90 -14.12 -14.35
C ILE A 321 14.18 -13.80 -12.88
N LEU A 322 15.45 -13.91 -12.44
CA LEU A 322 15.84 -13.64 -11.04
C LEU A 322 15.61 -12.18 -10.64
N ILE A 323 15.94 -11.23 -11.53
CA ILE A 323 15.72 -9.80 -11.28
C ILE A 323 14.23 -9.49 -11.09
N GLN A 324 13.37 -10.10 -11.92
CA GLN A 324 11.92 -9.84 -11.86
C GLN A 324 11.22 -10.59 -10.73
N ASN A 325 11.75 -11.75 -10.33
CA ASN A 325 11.06 -12.68 -9.43
C ASN A 325 12.07 -13.30 -8.45
N SER A 326 12.36 -12.59 -7.36
CA SER A 326 13.31 -13.03 -6.32
C SER A 326 12.95 -14.38 -5.68
N GLN A 327 11.68 -14.80 -5.80
CA GLN A 327 11.25 -16.15 -5.43
C GLN A 327 12.03 -17.25 -6.14
N TYR A 328 12.60 -17.04 -7.33
CA TYR A 328 13.41 -18.08 -7.98
C TYR A 328 14.86 -18.17 -7.47
N SER A 329 15.25 -17.37 -6.46
CA SER A 329 16.60 -17.39 -5.84
C SER A 329 16.93 -18.67 -5.06
N PHE A 330 16.02 -19.66 -5.01
CA PHE A 330 16.29 -21.01 -4.50
C PHE A 330 16.38 -22.07 -5.60
N ASN A 331 16.15 -21.71 -6.87
CA ASN A 331 16.25 -22.65 -7.97
C ASN A 331 17.71 -22.84 -8.38
N GLN A 332 18.30 -23.96 -7.96
CA GLN A 332 19.72 -24.26 -8.20
C GLN A 332 20.11 -24.23 -9.68
N THR A 333 19.24 -24.63 -10.59
CA THR A 333 19.56 -24.62 -12.03
C THR A 333 19.80 -23.21 -12.54
N ILE A 334 18.99 -22.26 -12.08
CA ILE A 334 19.09 -20.85 -12.46
C ILE A 334 20.34 -20.23 -11.80
N ILE A 335 20.53 -20.45 -10.50
CA ILE A 335 21.70 -19.96 -9.75
C ILE A 335 22.99 -20.48 -10.37
N ASP A 336 23.11 -21.80 -10.58
CA ASP A 336 24.29 -22.42 -11.19
C ASP A 336 24.57 -21.91 -12.61
N SER A 337 23.56 -21.39 -13.30
CA SER A 337 23.72 -20.86 -14.66
C SER A 337 24.22 -19.42 -14.63
N VAL A 338 23.73 -18.60 -13.69
CA VAL A 338 24.27 -17.26 -13.41
C VAL A 338 25.69 -17.35 -12.87
N GLU A 339 25.96 -18.24 -11.91
CA GLU A 339 27.31 -18.48 -11.38
C GLU A 339 28.26 -18.97 -12.48
N ARG A 340 27.86 -19.94 -13.31
CA ARG A 340 28.70 -20.36 -14.46
C ARG A 340 28.96 -19.24 -15.46
N ALA A 341 27.99 -18.36 -15.69
CA ALA A 341 28.20 -17.21 -16.56
C ALA A 341 29.29 -16.29 -16.01
N ILE A 342 29.25 -16.04 -14.69
CA ILE A 342 30.27 -15.27 -13.99
C ILE A 342 31.62 -15.99 -14.09
N LEU A 343 31.69 -17.28 -13.74
CA LEU A 343 32.90 -18.10 -13.82
C LEU A 343 33.51 -18.15 -15.23
N SER A 344 32.67 -18.10 -16.26
CA SER A 344 33.06 -18.05 -17.67
C SER A 344 33.37 -16.63 -18.16
N GLN A 345 33.33 -15.63 -17.28
CA GLN A 345 33.55 -14.20 -17.54
C GLN A 345 32.58 -13.58 -18.57
N LEU A 346 31.41 -14.18 -18.75
CA LEU A 346 30.35 -13.69 -19.65
C LEU A 346 29.47 -12.67 -18.93
N LEU A 347 30.09 -11.59 -18.44
CA LEU A 347 29.42 -10.60 -17.59
C LEU A 347 28.58 -9.59 -18.36
N ASN A 348 27.40 -9.32 -17.82
CA ASN A 348 26.58 -8.16 -18.15
C ASN A 348 25.82 -7.66 -16.92
N LYS A 349 25.17 -6.50 -17.04
CA LYS A 349 24.42 -5.88 -15.94
C LYS A 349 23.36 -6.82 -15.35
N ASN A 350 22.63 -7.55 -16.19
CA ASN A 350 21.57 -8.45 -15.71
C ASN A 350 22.15 -9.59 -14.87
N ILE A 351 23.27 -10.18 -15.28
CA ILE A 351 23.94 -11.26 -14.54
C ILE A 351 24.40 -10.76 -13.17
N LEU A 352 24.98 -9.55 -13.10
CA LEU A 352 25.43 -8.96 -11.84
C LEU A 352 24.25 -8.61 -10.93
N ASP A 353 23.20 -7.97 -11.47
CA ASP A 353 22.00 -7.64 -10.71
C ASP A 353 21.28 -8.89 -10.21
N ALA A 354 21.21 -9.95 -11.02
CA ALA A 354 20.70 -11.25 -10.60
C ALA A 354 21.54 -11.85 -9.46
N TYR A 355 22.88 -11.75 -9.53
CA TYR A 355 23.74 -12.30 -8.49
C TYR A 355 23.66 -11.53 -7.16
N LYS A 356 23.43 -10.21 -7.19
CA LYS A 356 23.12 -9.42 -5.97
C LYS A 356 21.89 -9.99 -5.24
N VAL A 357 20.82 -10.31 -6.00
CA VAL A 357 19.59 -10.93 -5.45
C VAL A 357 19.89 -12.30 -4.83
N VAL A 358 20.79 -13.07 -5.43
CA VAL A 358 21.23 -14.37 -4.89
C VAL A 358 21.95 -14.20 -3.55
N ILE A 359 22.97 -13.33 -3.47
CA ILE A 359 23.77 -13.13 -2.24
C ILE A 359 22.92 -12.59 -1.07
N GLN A 360 21.95 -11.71 -1.35
CA GLN A 360 21.10 -11.11 -0.33
C GLN A 360 20.01 -12.05 0.21
N SER A 361 19.75 -13.17 -0.46
CA SER A 361 18.71 -14.12 -0.05
C SER A 361 19.16 -14.98 1.13
N THR A 362 18.45 -14.86 2.26
CA THR A 362 18.75 -15.60 3.50
C THR A 362 18.60 -17.12 3.39
N LYS A 363 17.98 -17.61 2.30
CA LYS A 363 17.76 -19.04 2.02
C LYS A 363 18.73 -19.62 0.97
N CYS A 364 19.72 -18.85 0.54
CA CYS A 364 20.60 -19.24 -0.55
C CYS A 364 21.58 -20.36 -0.15
N GLN A 365 21.82 -21.31 -1.06
CA GLN A 365 22.91 -22.29 -0.99
C GLN A 365 23.71 -22.20 -2.30
N THR A 366 24.70 -21.30 -2.33
CA THR A 366 25.64 -21.15 -3.46
C THR A 366 26.75 -22.19 -3.37
N ASN A 367 26.97 -22.97 -4.42
CA ASN A 367 28.04 -23.98 -4.43
C ASN A 367 29.39 -23.42 -4.92
N HIS A 368 29.39 -22.28 -5.64
CA HIS A 368 30.58 -21.70 -6.27
C HIS A 368 30.99 -20.34 -5.72
N PHE A 369 30.62 -20.03 -4.49
CA PHE A 369 30.75 -18.68 -3.92
C PHE A 369 32.20 -18.15 -3.94
N ASP A 370 33.16 -18.97 -3.50
CA ASP A 370 34.57 -18.57 -3.41
C ASP A 370 35.21 -18.43 -4.81
N ASP A 371 34.77 -19.26 -5.77
CA ASP A 371 35.23 -19.21 -7.16
C ASP A 371 34.69 -17.97 -7.88
N VAL A 372 33.40 -17.64 -7.67
CA VAL A 372 32.77 -16.44 -8.23
C VAL A 372 33.44 -15.17 -7.69
N PHE A 373 33.73 -15.14 -6.39
CA PHE A 373 34.44 -14.03 -5.76
C PHE A 373 35.83 -13.82 -6.37
N ARG A 374 36.60 -14.89 -6.56
CA ARG A 374 37.92 -14.83 -7.22
C ARG A 374 37.84 -14.32 -8.63
N ILE A 375 36.83 -14.75 -9.39
CA ILE A 375 36.64 -14.28 -10.76
C ILE A 375 36.31 -12.78 -10.79
N PHE A 376 35.51 -12.27 -9.84
CA PHE A 376 35.29 -10.83 -9.73
C PHE A 376 36.60 -10.07 -9.44
N ILE A 377 37.45 -10.58 -8.55
CA ILE A 377 38.78 -10.00 -8.30
C ILE A 377 39.65 -10.03 -9.56
N ASP A 378 39.74 -11.17 -10.24
CA ASP A 378 40.51 -11.33 -11.47
C ASP A 378 40.05 -10.36 -12.56
N ILE A 379 38.74 -10.12 -12.68
CA ILE A 379 38.17 -9.17 -13.64
C ILE A 379 38.53 -7.73 -13.27
N LEU A 380 38.51 -7.37 -11.98
CA LEU A 380 38.89 -6.03 -11.52
C LEU A 380 40.39 -5.76 -11.73
N ASP A 381 41.22 -6.78 -11.55
CA ASP A 381 42.67 -6.69 -11.74
C ASP A 381 43.06 -6.67 -13.24
N GLN A 382 42.23 -7.26 -14.10
CA GLN A 382 42.37 -7.18 -15.55
C GLN A 382 41.90 -5.82 -16.07
N ASN A 383 42.85 -4.99 -16.49
CA ASN A 383 42.68 -3.58 -16.92
C ASN A 383 41.91 -3.39 -18.26
N ASN A 384 40.83 -4.16 -18.47
CA ASN A 384 40.19 -4.40 -19.76
C ASN A 384 38.72 -3.89 -19.81
N LYS A 385 38.06 -4.13 -20.95
CA LYS A 385 36.72 -3.66 -21.40
C LYS A 385 35.55 -3.72 -20.39
N LEU A 386 35.70 -4.35 -19.22
CA LEU A 386 34.65 -4.55 -18.21
C LEU A 386 34.54 -3.40 -17.19
N ARG A 387 35.29 -2.30 -17.35
CA ARG A 387 35.16 -1.07 -16.52
C ARG A 387 33.73 -0.54 -16.40
N ILE A 388 32.86 -0.81 -17.38
CA ILE A 388 31.45 -0.38 -17.34
C ILE A 388 30.70 -1.02 -16.16
N PHE A 389 31.11 -2.22 -15.73
CA PHE A 389 30.48 -2.95 -14.63
C PHE A 389 31.28 -2.89 -13.33
N HIS A 390 32.30 -2.04 -13.26
CA HIS A 390 33.24 -1.98 -12.15
C HIS A 390 32.53 -1.74 -10.80
N CYS A 391 31.61 -0.77 -10.75
CA CYS A 391 30.80 -0.51 -9.54
C CYS A 391 29.95 -1.73 -9.16
N ASP A 392 29.28 -2.36 -10.13
CA ASP A 392 28.38 -3.49 -9.87
C ASP A 392 29.14 -4.71 -9.33
N ILE A 393 30.34 -4.96 -9.86
CA ILE A 393 31.23 -6.02 -9.39
C ILE A 393 31.71 -5.72 -7.96
N LEU A 394 32.12 -4.48 -7.68
CA LEU A 394 32.54 -4.07 -6.34
C LEU A 394 31.39 -4.17 -5.32
N VAL A 395 30.15 -3.87 -5.72
CA VAL A 395 28.97 -4.07 -4.88
C VAL A 395 28.79 -5.55 -4.55
N CYS A 396 28.91 -6.44 -5.55
CA CYS A 396 28.85 -7.88 -5.31
C CYS A 396 29.94 -8.34 -4.32
N ILE A 397 31.18 -7.87 -4.47
CA ILE A 397 32.29 -8.16 -3.56
C ILE A 397 32.00 -7.65 -2.15
N ALA A 398 31.53 -6.42 -2.00
CA ALA A 398 31.21 -5.82 -0.71
C ALA A 398 30.10 -6.58 0.02
N LEU A 399 28.98 -6.88 -0.67
CA LEU A 399 27.89 -7.69 -0.11
C LEU A 399 28.34 -9.10 0.28
N THR A 400 29.27 -9.67 -0.51
CA THR A 400 29.86 -10.98 -0.22
C THR A 400 30.68 -10.93 1.09
N LEU A 401 31.52 -9.91 1.26
CA LEU A 401 32.28 -9.71 2.49
C LEU A 401 31.38 -9.40 3.69
N GLU A 402 30.24 -8.74 3.49
CA GLU A 402 29.21 -8.56 4.52
C GLU A 402 28.55 -9.89 4.93
N ALA A 403 28.53 -10.91 4.07
CA ALA A 403 27.93 -12.21 4.33
C ALA A 403 28.92 -13.27 4.87
N LYS A 404 30.19 -13.25 4.42
CA LYS A 404 31.17 -14.32 4.68
C LYS A 404 32.57 -13.75 4.97
N GLU A 405 33.36 -14.46 5.77
CA GLU A 405 34.79 -14.15 5.98
C GLU A 405 35.60 -14.53 4.74
N ILE A 406 36.29 -13.55 4.14
CA ILE A 406 37.16 -13.74 2.97
C ILE A 406 38.42 -12.89 3.14
N SER A 407 39.58 -13.46 2.83
CA SER A 407 40.89 -12.84 3.07
C SER A 407 41.44 -12.01 1.91
N GLU A 408 40.84 -12.06 0.73
CA GLU A 408 41.32 -11.38 -0.49
C GLU A 408 40.66 -9.99 -0.61
N LEU A 409 41.39 -8.92 -0.24
CA LEU A 409 40.87 -7.54 -0.19
C LEU A 409 41.45 -6.59 -1.25
N LYS A 410 42.46 -7.04 -2.01
CA LYS A 410 43.31 -6.19 -2.86
C LYS A 410 42.55 -5.33 -3.87
N SER A 411 41.50 -5.86 -4.49
CA SER A 411 40.72 -5.08 -5.47
C SER A 411 39.96 -3.93 -4.80
N LEU A 412 39.51 -4.07 -3.55
CA LEU A 412 38.92 -2.97 -2.80
C LEU A 412 40.00 -1.95 -2.38
N GLU A 413 41.17 -2.43 -1.97
CA GLU A 413 42.32 -1.58 -1.61
C GLU A 413 42.77 -0.67 -2.76
N ILE A 414 42.70 -1.16 -4.01
CA ILE A 414 43.02 -0.35 -5.18
C ILE A 414 41.92 0.69 -5.43
N ASN A 415 40.65 0.30 -5.28
CA ASN A 415 39.51 1.13 -5.66
C ASN A 415 39.09 2.16 -4.60
N ILE A 416 39.66 2.12 -3.39
CA ILE A 416 39.46 3.19 -2.41
C ILE A 416 40.14 4.52 -2.83
N PHE A 417 41.11 4.46 -3.74
CA PHE A 417 41.74 5.66 -4.34
C PHE A 417 41.05 6.12 -5.62
N ASN A 418 39.89 5.55 -5.98
CA ASN A 418 39.19 5.91 -7.21
C ASN A 418 38.62 7.33 -7.12
N ASP A 419 38.66 8.07 -8.24
CA ASP A 419 38.10 9.42 -8.34
C ASP A 419 36.57 9.43 -8.20
N ASP A 420 35.90 8.36 -8.65
CA ASP A 420 34.44 8.20 -8.56
C ASP A 420 34.00 7.92 -7.11
N GLU A 421 33.13 8.78 -6.56
CA GLU A 421 32.65 8.65 -5.18
C GLU A 421 31.89 7.35 -4.90
N ILE A 422 31.17 6.81 -5.89
CA ILE A 422 30.40 5.57 -5.71
C ILE A 422 31.37 4.41 -5.63
N ILE A 423 32.37 4.36 -6.51
CA ILE A 423 33.41 3.31 -6.48
C ILE A 423 34.18 3.35 -5.17
N ARG A 424 34.60 4.55 -4.75
CA ARG A 424 35.34 4.77 -3.52
C ARG A 424 34.51 4.39 -2.30
N TYR A 425 33.25 4.82 -2.24
CA TYR A 425 32.31 4.48 -1.18
C TYR A 425 32.08 2.97 -1.06
N VAL A 426 31.78 2.28 -2.16
CA VAL A 426 31.55 0.83 -2.15
C VAL A 426 32.82 0.08 -1.73
N SER A 427 33.98 0.55 -2.17
CA SER A 427 35.28 -0.04 -1.78
C SER A 427 35.56 0.16 -0.29
N PHE A 428 35.31 1.36 0.23
CA PHE A 428 35.39 1.68 1.65
C PHE A 428 34.47 0.76 2.47
N ARG A 429 33.21 0.58 2.05
CA ARG A 429 32.25 -0.30 2.73
C ARG A 429 32.73 -1.75 2.80
N GLY A 430 33.25 -2.29 1.70
CA GLY A 430 33.83 -3.63 1.67
C GLY A 430 35.04 -3.77 2.61
N LEU A 431 35.95 -2.80 2.60
CA LEU A 431 37.13 -2.79 3.48
C LEU A 431 36.76 -2.63 4.96
N ARG A 432 35.76 -1.79 5.27
CA ARG A 432 35.18 -1.66 6.61
C ARG A 432 34.56 -2.98 7.08
N ALA A 433 33.76 -3.64 6.25
CA ALA A 433 33.16 -4.94 6.59
C ALA A 433 34.21 -6.03 6.84
N ALA A 434 35.33 -6.00 6.12
CA ALA A 434 36.48 -6.86 6.39
C ALA A 434 37.21 -6.47 7.68
N TYR A 435 37.38 -5.16 7.93
CA TYR A 435 37.97 -4.62 9.15
C TYR A 435 37.20 -5.04 10.40
N ASP A 436 35.86 -4.99 10.36
CA ASP A 436 34.99 -5.40 11.45
C ASP A 436 35.08 -6.91 11.75
N ARG A 437 35.45 -7.71 10.74
CA ARG A 437 35.75 -9.15 10.86
C ARG A 437 37.19 -9.46 11.30
N GLY A 438 37.98 -8.43 11.64
CA GLY A 438 39.34 -8.58 12.14
C GLY A 438 40.42 -8.62 11.06
N PHE A 439 40.09 -8.44 9.79
CA PHE A 439 41.10 -8.26 8.74
C PHE A 439 41.71 -6.85 8.83
N ARG A 440 43.02 -6.72 8.64
CA ARG A 440 43.74 -5.45 8.74
C ARG A 440 44.50 -5.20 7.44
N SER A 441 43.96 -4.33 6.60
CA SER A 441 44.61 -3.87 5.38
C SER A 441 45.51 -2.66 5.69
N SER A 442 46.79 -2.75 5.37
CA SER A 442 47.71 -1.61 5.50
C SER A 442 47.35 -0.47 4.55
N THR A 443 46.85 -0.81 3.37
CA THR A 443 46.47 0.18 2.35
C THR A 443 45.21 0.94 2.76
N PHE A 444 44.23 0.26 3.34
CA PHE A 444 43.04 0.90 3.90
C PHE A 444 43.40 1.88 5.02
N LEU A 445 44.27 1.44 5.95
CA LEU A 445 44.72 2.29 7.05
C LEU A 445 45.49 3.50 6.54
N GLN A 446 46.42 3.32 5.60
CA GLN A 446 47.15 4.43 4.99
C GLN A 446 46.21 5.42 4.29
N TRP A 447 45.19 4.94 3.58
CA TRP A 447 44.22 5.83 2.94
C TRP A 447 43.44 6.66 3.95
N CYS A 448 43.06 6.07 5.09
CA CYS A 448 42.43 6.82 6.18
C CYS A 448 43.41 7.85 6.75
N ASP A 449 44.66 7.47 7.00
CA ASP A 449 45.72 8.37 7.50
C ASP A 449 45.95 9.54 6.53
N ASP A 450 46.00 9.30 5.22
CA ASP A 450 46.14 10.35 4.21
C ASP A 450 44.94 11.34 4.20
N ILE A 451 43.73 10.89 4.58
CA ILE A 451 42.55 11.75 4.69
C ILE A 451 42.59 12.54 5.98
N ILE A 452 43.01 11.91 7.09
CA ILE A 452 43.30 12.59 8.36
C ILE A 452 44.28 13.73 8.08
N ASP A 453 45.45 13.44 7.53
CA ASP A 453 46.50 14.43 7.24
C ASP A 453 45.96 15.59 6.39
N LYS A 454 45.19 15.29 5.33
CA LYS A 454 44.57 16.33 4.49
C LYS A 454 43.56 17.18 5.24
N LEU A 455 42.76 16.58 6.10
CA LEU A 455 41.82 17.31 6.93
C LEU A 455 42.57 18.20 7.92
N GLU A 456 43.59 17.67 8.60
CA GLU A 456 44.44 18.40 9.54
C GLU A 456 45.13 19.61 8.86
N ASP A 457 45.74 19.39 7.69
CA ASP A 457 46.42 20.43 6.90
C ASP A 457 45.49 21.57 6.47
N ASN A 458 44.24 21.27 6.13
CA ASN A 458 43.28 22.28 5.67
C ASN A 458 42.59 23.03 6.80
N THR A 459 42.66 22.54 8.04
CA THR A 459 41.84 23.06 9.15
C THR A 459 42.63 23.48 10.39
N ASP A 460 43.93 23.19 10.46
CA ASP A 460 44.80 23.43 11.61
C ASP A 460 44.33 22.70 12.90
N VAL A 461 43.67 21.54 12.78
CA VAL A 461 43.18 20.75 13.93
C VAL A 461 43.52 19.27 13.75
N GLU A 462 44.07 18.63 14.80
CA GLU A 462 44.34 17.18 14.86
C GLU A 462 43.05 16.36 14.73
N VAL A 463 43.05 15.29 13.92
CA VAL A 463 41.87 14.49 13.58
C VAL A 463 42.03 13.04 14.05
N ASP A 464 41.15 12.60 14.95
CA ASP A 464 41.09 11.20 15.37
C ASP A 464 40.60 10.28 14.24
N PHE A 465 41.10 9.04 14.23
CA PHE A 465 40.62 8.01 13.33
C PHE A 465 39.16 7.64 13.60
N ASP A 466 38.24 8.10 12.74
CA ASP A 466 36.80 7.82 12.80
C ASP A 466 36.30 7.21 11.47
N LEU A 467 35.96 5.91 11.49
CA LEU A 467 35.47 5.19 10.30
C LEU A 467 34.16 5.76 9.75
N ASP A 468 33.32 6.40 10.56
CA ASP A 468 32.08 6.99 10.05
C ASP A 468 32.36 8.32 9.33
N LEU A 469 33.37 9.09 9.80
CA LEU A 469 33.86 10.26 9.09
C LEU A 469 34.37 9.87 7.70
N PHE A 470 35.21 8.83 7.65
CA PHE A 470 35.79 8.35 6.40
C PHE A 470 34.74 7.76 5.45
N GLU A 471 33.71 7.08 5.97
CA GLU A 471 32.58 6.62 5.16
C GLU A 471 31.88 7.80 4.47
N THR A 472 31.64 8.87 5.23
CA THR A 472 30.99 10.08 4.73
C THR A 472 31.84 10.76 3.67
N ILE A 473 33.15 10.88 3.91
CA ILE A 473 34.12 11.41 2.94
C ILE A 473 34.18 10.56 1.67
N ALA A 474 34.13 9.24 1.80
CA ALA A 474 34.11 8.34 0.66
C ALA A 474 32.85 8.52 -0.19
N ALA A 475 31.71 8.84 0.44
CA ALA A 475 30.42 9.07 -0.22
C ALA A 475 30.30 10.46 -0.90
N LEU A 476 31.08 11.44 -0.45
CA LEU A 476 31.05 12.78 -1.00
C LEU A 476 31.90 12.89 -2.27
N LYS A 477 31.36 13.61 -3.26
CA LYS A 477 32.05 13.93 -4.51
C LYS A 477 33.21 14.89 -4.31
N TYR A 478 32.93 15.99 -3.61
CA TYR A 478 33.90 17.01 -3.26
C TYR A 478 33.61 17.47 -1.83
N ILE A 479 34.64 17.52 -1.01
CA ILE A 479 34.55 18.14 0.30
C ILE A 479 34.77 19.64 0.11
N ASP A 480 33.78 20.44 0.48
CA ASP A 480 33.94 21.89 0.58
C ASP A 480 34.63 22.21 1.91
N PHE A 481 35.97 22.15 1.89
CA PHE A 481 36.78 22.40 3.08
C PHE A 481 36.55 23.80 3.63
N ASP A 482 36.23 24.80 2.82
CA ASP A 482 35.95 26.16 3.29
C ASP A 482 34.68 26.24 4.17
N LYS A 483 33.70 25.34 3.97
CA LYS A 483 32.51 25.24 4.83
C LYS A 483 32.79 24.55 6.17
N ILE A 484 33.77 23.65 6.18
CA ILE A 484 34.23 22.92 7.37
C ILE A 484 35.26 23.77 8.14
N TYR A 485 36.01 24.59 7.41
CA TYR A 485 37.03 25.50 7.89
C TYR A 485 36.46 26.44 8.96
N GLY A 486 37.11 26.46 10.12
CA GLY A 486 36.67 27.26 11.28
C GLY A 486 35.59 26.62 12.14
N LYS A 487 35.16 25.38 11.87
CA LYS A 487 34.37 24.58 12.81
C LYS A 487 35.30 23.77 13.73
N PRO A 488 34.97 23.56 15.01
CA PRO A 488 35.72 22.62 15.83
C PRO A 488 35.57 21.19 15.28
N GLN A 489 36.63 20.38 15.35
CA GLN A 489 36.67 19.00 14.82
C GLN A 489 35.48 18.14 15.25
N ASN A 490 35.07 18.24 16.52
CA ASN A 490 33.90 17.51 17.05
C ASN A 490 32.57 17.87 16.36
N ARG A 491 32.51 18.93 15.54
CA ARG A 491 31.35 19.29 14.72
C ARG A 491 31.49 18.90 13.25
N TRP A 492 32.65 18.41 12.80
CA TRP A 492 32.84 18.13 11.38
C TRP A 492 32.06 16.93 10.91
N ASN A 493 32.07 15.83 11.67
CA ASN A 493 31.22 14.67 11.43
C ASN A 493 29.78 15.10 11.17
N ARG A 494 29.28 15.96 12.06
CA ARG A 494 27.95 16.53 11.97
C ARG A 494 27.74 17.34 10.70
N GLU A 495 28.63 18.28 10.38
CA GLU A 495 28.50 19.12 9.18
C GLU A 495 28.58 18.31 7.89
N LEU A 496 29.47 17.32 7.84
CA LEU A 496 29.66 16.43 6.69
C LEU A 496 28.44 15.53 6.47
N LEU A 497 27.91 14.91 7.54
CA LEU A 497 26.71 14.07 7.46
C LEU A 497 25.49 14.87 7.00
N ILE A 498 25.29 16.08 7.54
CA ILE A 498 24.19 16.96 7.11
C ILE A 498 24.37 17.39 5.65
N CYS A 499 25.60 17.71 5.23
CA CYS A 499 25.88 18.07 3.84
C CYS A 499 25.59 16.90 2.89
N ASP A 500 26.06 15.68 3.20
CA ASP A 500 25.76 14.49 2.40
C ASP A 500 24.24 14.24 2.30
N LEU A 501 23.51 14.34 3.42
CA LEU A 501 22.05 14.21 3.41
C LEU A 501 21.38 15.24 2.51
N ILE A 502 21.81 16.50 2.55
CA ILE A 502 21.23 17.58 1.76
C ILE A 502 21.52 17.38 0.27
N GLU A 503 22.74 16.99 -0.10
CA GLU A 503 23.14 16.80 -1.49
C GLU A 503 22.36 15.67 -2.17
N ARG A 504 21.93 14.65 -1.41
CA ARG A 504 21.11 13.54 -1.91
C ARG A 504 19.72 13.95 -2.42
N PHE A 505 19.11 14.99 -1.85
CA PHE A 505 17.69 15.31 -2.08
C PHE A 505 17.44 16.49 -3.04
N TYR A 506 18.49 17.14 -3.58
CA TYR A 506 18.37 18.30 -4.47
C TYR A 506 17.42 19.41 -3.93
N ILE A 507 17.57 19.77 -2.65
CA ILE A 507 16.68 20.70 -1.96
C ILE A 507 17.03 22.17 -2.18
N THR A 508 16.07 23.04 -1.93
CA THR A 508 16.26 24.50 -1.96
C THR A 508 17.07 25.00 -0.75
N GLU A 509 17.64 26.20 -0.87
CA GLU A 509 18.36 26.85 0.25
C GLU A 509 17.46 27.10 1.47
N ALA A 510 16.17 27.38 1.25
CA ALA A 510 15.20 27.54 2.33
C ALA A 510 14.93 26.23 3.08
N GLU A 511 14.77 25.12 2.37
CA GLU A 511 14.61 23.78 2.97
C GLU A 511 15.88 23.35 3.70
N ARG A 512 17.05 23.63 3.12
CA ARG A 512 18.33 23.45 3.79
C ARG A 512 18.38 24.20 5.12
N PHE A 513 18.03 25.48 5.13
CA PHE A 513 18.00 26.28 6.35
C PHE A 513 17.06 25.69 7.40
N GLN A 514 15.84 25.30 7.01
CA GLN A 514 14.86 24.68 7.91
C GLN A 514 15.35 23.36 8.51
N PHE A 515 16.03 22.54 7.71
CA PHE A 515 16.63 21.29 8.18
C PHE A 515 17.73 21.55 9.21
N TYR A 516 18.63 22.50 8.90
CA TYR A 516 19.70 22.91 9.80
C TYR A 516 19.16 23.47 11.12
N GLU A 517 18.12 24.30 11.06
CA GLU A 517 17.47 24.87 12.25
C GLU A 517 16.89 23.76 13.14
N ALA A 518 16.12 22.83 12.55
CA ALA A 518 15.56 21.70 13.30
C ALA A 518 16.64 20.77 13.89
N TRP A 519 17.78 20.62 13.21
CA TRP A 519 18.89 19.81 13.71
C TRP A 519 19.63 20.51 14.87
N LEU A 520 19.79 21.82 14.80
CA LEU A 520 20.37 22.60 15.90
C LEU A 520 19.53 22.48 17.19
N ASP A 521 18.21 22.40 17.08
CA ASP A 521 17.33 22.14 18.22
C ASP A 521 17.67 20.79 18.89
N ILE A 522 17.86 19.73 18.10
CA ILE A 522 18.25 18.41 18.61
C ILE A 522 19.60 18.46 19.33
N GLU A 523 20.58 19.17 18.77
CA GLU A 523 21.90 19.33 19.38
C GLU A 523 21.82 20.04 20.72
N GLU A 524 21.00 21.09 20.81
CA GLU A 524 20.81 21.83 22.05
C GLU A 524 20.20 20.94 23.14
N HIS A 525 19.16 20.16 22.81
CA HIS A 525 18.47 19.31 23.77
C HIS A 525 19.23 18.02 24.11
N ARG A 526 19.98 17.43 23.16
CA ARG A 526 20.57 16.08 23.29
C ARG A 526 22.09 16.04 23.38
N LYS A 527 22.77 17.14 23.11
CA LYS A 527 24.24 17.27 23.21
C LYS A 527 24.95 16.08 22.55
N SER A 528 25.73 15.30 23.30
CA SER A 528 26.54 14.17 22.81
C SER A 528 25.74 13.02 22.19
N GLN A 529 24.42 12.94 22.42
CA GLN A 529 23.56 11.91 21.82
C GLN A 529 23.12 12.26 20.39
N SER A 530 23.19 13.54 20.00
CA SER A 530 22.76 14.01 18.67
C SER A 530 23.61 13.39 17.56
N ASP A 531 24.93 13.31 17.73
CA ASP A 531 25.85 12.73 16.76
C ASP A 531 25.53 11.26 16.44
N ILE A 532 25.19 10.48 17.48
CA ILE A 532 24.81 9.07 17.31
C ILE A 532 23.52 8.96 16.49
N LEU A 533 22.51 9.77 16.82
CA LEU A 533 21.25 9.80 16.07
C LEU A 533 21.46 10.24 14.61
N LEU A 534 22.36 11.19 14.36
CA LEU A 534 22.70 11.63 13.01
C LEU A 534 23.31 10.51 12.18
N LYS A 535 24.30 9.81 12.76
CA LYS A 535 24.95 8.65 12.13
C LYS A 535 23.94 7.55 11.80
N LEU A 536 23.01 7.26 12.72
CA LEU A 536 21.97 6.25 12.51
C LEU A 536 20.95 6.69 11.44
N LEU A 537 20.49 7.95 11.47
CA LEU A 537 19.60 8.49 10.46
C LEU A 537 20.24 8.47 9.06
N HIS A 538 21.52 8.88 8.98
CA HIS A 538 22.29 8.83 7.75
C HIS A 538 22.38 7.42 7.19
N ARG A 539 22.81 6.45 8.01
CA ARG A 539 22.89 5.04 7.62
C ARG A 539 21.55 4.48 7.13
N PHE A 540 20.46 4.83 7.81
CA PHE A 540 19.11 4.41 7.41
C PHE A 540 18.74 4.95 6.01
N LEU A 541 19.04 6.21 5.73
CA LEU A 541 18.72 6.87 4.46
C LEU A 541 19.61 6.37 3.31
N VAL A 542 20.89 6.12 3.56
CA VAL A 542 21.80 5.53 2.57
C VAL A 542 21.31 4.16 2.08
N ASN A 543 20.72 3.37 2.98
CA ASN A 543 20.18 2.06 2.63
C ASN A 543 18.78 2.13 1.98
N ASN A 544 18.11 3.29 2.01
CA ASN A 544 16.75 3.50 1.49
C ASN A 544 16.73 4.60 0.40
N ASN A 545 17.17 4.26 -0.81
CA ASN A 545 17.29 5.18 -1.95
C ASN A 545 15.98 5.86 -2.43
N ASN A 546 14.81 5.46 -1.90
CA ASN A 546 13.50 5.99 -2.31
C ASN A 546 12.89 6.98 -1.30
N ALA A 547 13.57 7.31 -0.20
CA ALA A 547 13.04 8.23 0.80
C ALA A 547 12.81 9.65 0.24
N LEU A 548 11.75 10.32 0.67
CA LEU A 548 11.50 11.72 0.34
C LEU A 548 12.11 12.64 1.40
N PHE A 549 12.57 13.84 0.99
CA PHE A 549 13.08 14.84 1.93
C PHE A 549 12.08 15.19 3.04
N THR A 550 10.78 15.27 2.71
CA THR A 550 9.72 15.54 3.70
C THR A 550 9.66 14.50 4.82
N GLU A 551 9.95 13.23 4.54
CA GLU A 551 9.96 12.16 5.54
C GLU A 551 11.19 12.27 6.45
N CYS A 552 12.35 12.58 5.85
CA CYS A 552 13.58 12.87 6.60
C CYS A 552 13.40 14.07 7.54
N TYR A 553 12.87 15.19 7.03
CA TYR A 553 12.68 16.41 7.81
C TYR A 553 11.69 16.23 8.96
N GLU A 554 10.56 15.55 8.74
CA GLU A 554 9.62 15.24 9.83
C GLU A 554 10.22 14.29 10.87
N THR A 555 11.09 13.38 10.44
CA THR A 555 11.82 12.49 11.35
C THR A 555 12.76 13.26 12.27
N VAL A 556 13.51 14.22 11.73
CA VAL A 556 14.38 15.11 12.52
C VAL A 556 13.56 15.82 13.61
N LYS A 557 12.42 16.43 13.26
CA LYS A 557 11.55 17.08 14.27
C LYS A 557 11.09 16.13 15.38
N ILE A 558 10.83 14.87 15.03
CA ILE A 558 10.36 13.86 15.96
C ILE A 558 11.50 13.37 16.87
N LEU A 559 12.72 13.24 16.36
CA LEU A 559 13.87 12.75 17.12
C LEU A 559 14.15 13.61 18.35
N ASP A 560 13.92 14.91 18.27
CA ASP A 560 14.04 15.82 19.41
C ASP A 560 13.10 15.46 20.57
N GLN A 561 11.99 14.80 20.30
CA GLN A 561 10.88 14.63 21.22
C GLN A 561 10.73 13.21 21.81
N ILE A 562 11.52 12.23 21.35
CA ILE A 562 11.50 10.82 21.84
C ILE A 562 12.76 10.53 22.64
N ASP A 563 12.73 9.76 23.72
CA ASP A 563 13.97 9.40 24.43
C ASP A 563 15.01 8.74 23.51
N PHE A 564 16.29 8.92 23.85
CA PHE A 564 17.41 8.49 23.02
C PHE A 564 17.40 6.98 22.76
N ASP A 565 17.18 6.17 23.79
CA ASP A 565 17.25 4.70 23.68
C ASP A 565 16.19 4.18 22.71
N THR A 566 14.97 4.70 22.79
CA THR A 566 13.88 4.35 21.85
C THR A 566 14.21 4.78 20.42
N ALA A 567 14.70 6.01 20.24
CA ALA A 567 15.07 6.51 18.91
C ALA A 567 16.23 5.70 18.30
N HIS A 568 17.23 5.37 19.12
CA HIS A 568 18.38 4.55 18.75
C HIS A 568 17.95 3.16 18.27
N ASP A 569 17.15 2.44 19.07
CA ASP A 569 16.72 1.08 18.74
C ASP A 569 15.88 1.03 17.48
N ILE A 570 14.99 2.01 17.27
CA ILE A 570 14.17 2.09 16.06
C ILE A 570 15.04 2.34 14.82
N LEU A 571 15.93 3.33 14.86
CA LEU A 571 16.78 3.64 13.70
C LEU A 571 17.76 2.50 13.38
N LEU A 572 18.19 1.74 14.39
CA LEU A 572 19.14 0.64 14.21
C LEU A 572 18.50 -0.64 13.66
N HIS A 573 17.25 -0.94 14.07
CA HIS A 573 16.65 -2.26 13.84
C HIS A 573 15.37 -2.27 13.01
N SER A 574 14.71 -1.13 12.81
CA SER A 574 13.43 -1.10 12.09
C SER A 574 13.62 -1.02 10.57
N SER A 575 12.89 -1.88 9.86
CA SER A 575 12.71 -1.76 8.40
C SER A 575 11.76 -0.64 7.98
N GLN A 576 10.99 -0.07 8.93
CA GLN A 576 10.03 1.00 8.74
C GLN A 576 10.23 2.13 9.76
N ALA A 577 11.49 2.55 9.95
CA ALA A 577 11.88 3.48 11.01
C ALA A 577 11.03 4.77 11.06
N PHE A 578 10.62 5.32 9.91
CA PHE A 578 9.74 6.50 9.87
C PHE A 578 8.37 6.29 10.55
N VAL A 579 7.77 5.11 10.38
CA VAL A 579 6.47 4.78 10.97
C VAL A 579 6.63 4.53 12.47
N ASP A 580 7.68 3.79 12.84
CA ASP A 580 7.92 3.40 14.23
C ASP A 580 8.32 4.60 15.10
N LEU A 581 9.12 5.54 14.58
CA LEU A 581 9.43 6.79 15.27
C LEU A 581 8.18 7.64 15.51
N ARG A 582 7.28 7.73 14.51
CA ARG A 582 5.98 8.41 14.68
C ARG A 582 5.14 7.76 15.77
N GLN A 583 5.12 6.43 15.84
CA GLN A 583 4.41 5.72 16.90
C GLN A 583 5.02 5.99 18.28
N ALA A 584 6.35 5.93 18.39
CA ALA A 584 7.07 6.21 19.63
C ALA A 584 6.82 7.65 20.12
N TYR A 585 6.81 8.63 19.21
CA TYR A 585 6.46 10.00 19.58
C TYR A 585 5.03 10.12 20.12
N LEU A 586 4.04 9.46 19.50
CA LEU A 586 2.68 9.46 20.05
C LEU A 586 2.62 8.81 21.44
N THR A 587 3.37 7.73 21.67
CA THR A 587 3.52 7.11 23.00
C THR A 587 4.03 8.12 24.03
N VAL A 588 5.04 8.92 23.69
CA VAL A 588 5.57 9.98 24.56
C VAL A 588 4.51 11.03 24.88
N ILE A 589 3.78 11.54 23.89
CA ILE A 589 2.73 12.55 24.13
C ILE A 589 1.62 11.98 25.03
N ILE A 590 1.21 10.71 24.83
CA ILE A 590 0.21 10.06 25.70
C ILE A 590 0.74 10.00 27.13
N HIS A 591 2.01 9.61 27.33
CA HIS A 591 2.64 9.60 28.64
C HIS A 591 2.67 10.99 29.30
N GLN A 592 3.06 12.03 28.57
CA GLN A 592 3.08 13.41 29.07
C GLN A 592 1.69 13.89 29.50
N CYS A 593 0.66 13.49 28.77
CA CYS A 593 -0.73 13.83 29.11
C CYS A 593 -1.22 13.09 30.37
N LEU A 594 -0.64 11.95 30.74
CA LEU A 594 -0.99 11.15 31.92
C LEU A 594 -0.22 11.63 33.16
N LEU A 595 -0.60 12.78 33.73
CA LEU A 595 0.02 13.35 34.94
C LEU A 595 0.08 12.34 36.11
N ASN A 596 1.28 11.86 36.45
CA ASN A 596 1.66 11.21 37.72
C ASN A 596 0.90 9.94 38.14
N ARG A 597 0.30 9.17 37.22
CA ARG A 597 -0.31 7.87 37.57
C ARG A 597 0.72 6.73 37.52
N ALA A 598 1.24 6.35 38.68
CA ALA A 598 2.01 5.12 38.84
C ALA A 598 1.14 3.88 38.54
N GLY A 599 1.65 2.95 37.74
CA GLY A 599 1.06 1.60 37.57
C GLY A 599 0.40 1.27 36.22
N ILE A 600 0.43 2.16 35.23
CA ILE A 600 -0.02 1.81 33.86
C ILE A 600 1.12 1.10 33.11
N SER A 601 0.82 -0.03 32.46
CA SER A 601 1.79 -0.78 31.67
C SER A 601 2.17 -0.03 30.38
N GLY A 602 3.48 0.13 30.12
CA GLY A 602 3.99 0.73 28.87
C GLY A 602 3.47 0.03 27.61
N LYS A 603 3.37 -1.31 27.63
CA LYS A 603 2.83 -2.12 26.52
C LYS A 603 1.42 -1.72 26.11
N TYR A 604 0.60 -1.31 27.07
CA TYR A 604 -0.76 -0.87 26.79
C TYR A 604 -0.79 0.50 26.13
N ILE A 605 0.11 1.42 26.53
CA ILE A 605 0.24 2.74 25.92
C ILE A 605 0.79 2.62 24.49
N GLU A 606 1.76 1.74 24.25
CA GLU A 606 2.26 1.42 22.91
C GLU A 606 1.13 0.90 21.99
N ALA A 607 0.32 -0.04 22.49
CA ALA A 607 -0.84 -0.55 21.75
C ALA A 607 -1.86 0.56 21.45
N LEU A 608 -2.05 1.49 22.39
CA LEU A 608 -2.91 2.65 22.19
C LEU A 608 -2.38 3.59 21.11
N ALA A 609 -1.08 3.91 21.12
CA ALA A 609 -0.43 4.73 20.10
C ALA A 609 -0.53 4.09 18.71
N SER A 610 -0.30 2.78 18.62
CA SER A 610 -0.46 2.01 17.37
C SER A 610 -1.90 2.02 16.87
N ASN A 611 -2.88 1.84 17.76
CA ASN A 611 -4.30 1.94 17.43
C ASN A 611 -4.68 3.35 16.97
N MET A 612 -4.11 4.40 17.56
CA MET A 612 -4.33 5.77 17.13
C MET A 612 -3.76 6.00 15.71
N MET A 613 -2.52 5.59 15.44
CA MET A 613 -1.92 5.73 14.11
C MET A 613 -2.72 5.00 13.03
N SER A 614 -3.07 3.75 13.27
CA SER A 614 -3.83 2.93 12.30
C SER A 614 -5.25 3.43 12.07
N THR A 615 -5.89 4.03 13.09
CA THR A 615 -7.28 4.50 12.99
C THR A 615 -7.39 5.92 12.41
N PHE A 616 -6.46 6.82 12.74
CA PHE A 616 -6.58 8.25 12.47
C PHE A 616 -5.47 8.83 11.59
N GLY A 617 -4.35 8.12 11.43
CA GLY A 617 -3.11 8.67 10.89
C GLY A 617 -2.36 9.51 11.93
N PHE A 618 -1.11 9.83 11.63
CA PHE A 618 -0.20 10.53 12.54
C PHE A 618 -0.68 11.94 12.89
N ASP A 619 -0.95 12.78 11.88
CA ASP A 619 -1.27 14.21 12.08
C ASP A 619 -2.51 14.43 12.96
N LEU A 620 -3.58 13.64 12.73
CA LEU A 620 -4.81 13.75 13.51
C LEU A 620 -4.59 13.27 14.95
N SER A 621 -3.84 12.17 15.14
CA SER A 621 -3.49 11.64 16.45
C SER A 621 -2.69 12.65 17.27
N GLN A 622 -1.67 13.24 16.66
CA GLN A 622 -0.86 14.30 17.28
C GLN A 622 -1.74 15.51 17.62
N LYS A 623 -2.66 15.91 16.75
CA LYS A 623 -3.54 17.05 17.00
C LYS A 623 -4.50 16.83 18.17
N VAL A 624 -5.07 15.63 18.30
CA VAL A 624 -5.93 15.27 19.45
C VAL A 624 -5.14 15.38 20.75
N LEU A 625 -3.97 14.74 20.80
CA LEU A 625 -3.17 14.68 22.02
C LEU A 625 -2.61 16.04 22.41
N SER A 626 -2.07 16.81 21.46
CA SER A 626 -1.58 18.18 21.71
C SER A 626 -2.67 19.18 22.09
N SER A 627 -3.94 18.85 21.86
CA SER A 627 -5.07 19.68 22.31
C SER A 627 -5.46 19.43 23.77
N LEU A 628 -4.93 18.37 24.40
CA LEU A 628 -5.22 17.99 25.77
C LEU A 628 -4.21 18.61 26.75
N GLN A 629 -4.69 19.11 27.88
CA GLN A 629 -3.85 19.54 29.01
C GLN A 629 -3.49 18.36 29.92
N SER A 630 -4.45 17.46 30.15
CA SER A 630 -4.21 16.24 30.92
C SER A 630 -5.27 15.17 30.63
N ILE A 631 -4.87 13.91 30.77
CA ILE A 631 -5.73 12.73 30.74
C ILE A 631 -5.91 12.25 32.18
N SER A 632 -7.10 12.52 32.71
CA SER A 632 -7.47 12.08 34.05
C SER A 632 -7.60 10.56 34.11
N ASN A 633 -8.02 9.90 33.03
CA ASN A 633 -8.27 8.45 33.00
C ASN A 633 -8.12 7.89 31.57
N LEU A 634 -7.37 6.80 31.39
CA LEU A 634 -7.14 6.18 30.07
C LEU A 634 -8.42 5.71 29.38
N PRO A 635 -9.36 5.04 30.09
CA PRO A 635 -10.70 4.80 29.59
C PRO A 635 -11.43 6.03 29.05
N GLU A 636 -11.17 7.24 29.56
CA GLU A 636 -11.78 8.45 28.99
C GLU A 636 -11.14 8.83 27.65
N LEU A 637 -9.82 8.68 27.52
CA LEU A 637 -9.13 8.84 26.25
C LEU A 637 -9.65 7.80 25.25
N GLU A 638 -9.72 6.52 25.62
CA GLU A 638 -10.31 5.47 24.77
C GLU A 638 -11.75 5.78 24.40
N ASN A 639 -12.55 6.31 25.33
CA ASN A 639 -13.90 6.75 25.03
C ASN A 639 -13.92 7.89 24.02
N ILE A 640 -12.96 8.81 24.07
CA ILE A 640 -12.79 9.81 23.01
C ILE A 640 -12.35 9.15 21.72
N LEU A 641 -11.39 8.22 21.72
CA LEU A 641 -10.95 7.55 20.50
C LEU A 641 -12.10 6.76 19.86
N ASN A 642 -12.87 6.03 20.65
CA ASN A 642 -14.07 5.33 20.22
C ASN A 642 -15.14 6.30 19.71
N PHE A 643 -15.34 7.42 20.40
CA PHE A 643 -16.23 8.49 19.93
C PHE A 643 -15.74 9.07 18.59
N SER A 644 -14.45 9.40 18.48
CA SER A 644 -13.81 9.95 17.28
C SER A 644 -13.88 8.99 16.10
N LYS A 645 -13.73 7.69 16.37
CA LYS A 645 -13.90 6.61 15.40
C LYS A 645 -15.37 6.49 14.96
N THR A 646 -16.30 6.51 15.93
CA THR A 646 -17.75 6.40 15.68
C THR A 646 -18.29 7.58 14.86
N TYR A 647 -17.73 8.77 15.07
CA TYR A 647 -18.22 10.01 14.45
C TYR A 647 -17.25 10.62 13.41
N HIS A 648 -16.19 9.91 13.01
CA HIS A 648 -15.21 10.26 11.96
C HIS A 648 -14.69 11.70 12.02
N ILE A 649 -14.00 12.04 13.11
CA ILE A 649 -13.47 13.38 13.37
C ILE A 649 -12.34 13.73 12.37
N LYS A 650 -12.34 14.98 11.89
CA LYS A 650 -11.28 15.54 11.01
C LYS A 650 -10.35 16.47 11.78
N LEU A 651 -9.17 16.74 11.21
CA LEU A 651 -8.21 17.72 11.75
C LEU A 651 -8.86 19.09 12.01
N SER A 652 -9.73 19.55 11.11
CA SER A 652 -10.42 20.84 11.23
C SER A 652 -11.54 20.89 12.28
N ASP A 653 -11.97 19.73 12.81
CA ASP A 653 -12.98 19.67 13.86
C ASP A 653 -12.37 19.95 15.26
N ILE A 654 -11.05 19.79 15.41
CA ILE A 654 -10.32 20.00 16.67
C ILE A 654 -9.74 21.43 16.69
N TYR A 655 -10.39 22.31 17.44
CA TYR A 655 -9.98 23.72 17.56
C TYR A 655 -9.66 24.16 18.99
N VAL A 656 -9.93 23.31 19.99
CA VAL A 656 -9.64 23.59 21.39
C VAL A 656 -8.18 23.31 21.69
N LYS A 657 -7.57 24.09 22.58
CA LYS A 657 -6.21 23.88 23.09
C LYS A 657 -6.25 23.76 24.61
N ASN A 658 -5.33 22.98 25.18
CA ASN A 658 -5.17 22.80 26.62
C ASN A 658 -6.49 22.41 27.33
N ALA A 659 -7.24 21.47 26.76
CA ALA A 659 -8.50 20.99 27.33
C ALA A 659 -8.31 19.74 28.19
N SER A 660 -9.16 19.53 29.19
CA SER A 660 -9.32 18.18 29.74
C SER A 660 -10.03 17.28 28.72
N VAL A 661 -9.86 15.96 28.85
CA VAL A 661 -10.54 14.96 28.01
C VAL A 661 -12.08 15.23 27.97
N PRO A 662 -12.80 15.42 29.08
CA PRO A 662 -14.21 15.79 29.04
C PRO A 662 -14.52 17.09 28.26
N ILE A 663 -13.68 18.12 28.38
CA ILE A 663 -13.86 19.39 27.66
C ILE A 663 -13.63 19.19 26.16
N LEU A 664 -12.60 18.44 25.77
CA LEU A 664 -12.36 18.10 24.36
C LEU A 664 -13.56 17.30 23.81
N LYS A 665 -14.02 16.29 24.53
CA LYS A 665 -15.20 15.51 24.15
C LYS A 665 -16.43 16.41 24.01
N ARG A 666 -16.70 17.29 24.97
CA ARG A 666 -17.83 18.22 24.96
C ARG A 666 -17.75 19.20 23.80
N SER A 667 -16.57 19.75 23.52
CA SER A 667 -16.37 20.61 22.35
C SER A 667 -16.59 19.86 21.04
N LEU A 668 -16.07 18.64 20.91
CA LEU A 668 -16.30 17.80 19.74
C LEU A 668 -17.80 17.46 19.59
N GLN A 669 -18.49 17.16 20.69
CA GLN A 669 -19.93 16.92 20.72
C GLN A 669 -20.71 18.17 20.27
N ILE A 670 -20.41 19.34 20.82
CA ILE A 670 -21.03 20.61 20.42
C ILE A 670 -20.74 20.92 18.96
N LYS A 671 -19.50 20.70 18.51
CA LYS A 671 -19.11 20.93 17.11
C LYS A 671 -19.84 19.99 16.17
N LEU A 672 -19.92 18.70 16.50
CA LEU A 672 -20.63 17.70 15.71
C LEU A 672 -22.14 17.96 15.68
N LEU A 673 -22.77 18.33 16.81
CA LEU A 673 -24.20 18.72 16.86
C LEU A 673 -24.43 20.04 16.13
N GLY A 674 -23.55 21.02 16.31
CA GLY A 674 -23.60 22.32 15.66
C GLY A 674 -23.46 22.21 14.14
N ASN A 675 -22.60 21.31 13.65
CA ASN A 675 -22.45 21.00 12.23
C ASN A 675 -23.71 20.35 11.62
N GLN A 676 -24.69 19.94 12.44
CA GLN A 676 -25.96 19.41 11.96
C GLN A 676 -26.98 20.50 11.62
N ILE A 677 -26.77 21.74 12.05
CA ILE A 677 -27.65 22.88 11.79
C ILE A 677 -26.88 23.93 10.97
N GLU A 678 -27.36 24.22 9.75
CA GLU A 678 -26.56 24.98 8.79
C GLU A 678 -26.50 26.49 9.07
N LYS A 679 -27.55 27.12 9.64
CA LYS A 679 -27.70 28.60 9.62
C LYS A 679 -28.38 29.24 10.83
N ALA A 680 -28.36 28.60 11.99
CA ALA A 680 -28.87 29.20 13.22
C ALA A 680 -27.75 29.93 13.96
N ASP A 681 -28.08 30.86 14.87
CA ASP A 681 -27.12 31.67 15.64
C ASP A 681 -26.17 30.74 16.42
N ARG A 682 -24.99 30.47 15.84
CA ARG A 682 -24.08 29.39 16.27
C ARG A 682 -23.57 29.60 17.69
N LEU A 683 -23.43 30.86 18.09
CA LEU A 683 -23.05 31.23 19.45
C LEU A 683 -24.17 30.84 20.43
N LYS A 684 -25.41 31.23 20.14
CA LYS A 684 -26.57 30.90 20.98
C LYS A 684 -26.80 29.39 21.08
N LEU A 685 -26.67 28.68 19.97
CA LEU A 685 -26.79 27.22 19.91
C LEU A 685 -25.69 26.52 20.72
N GLY A 686 -24.45 27.02 20.61
CA GLY A 686 -23.32 26.51 21.40
C GLY A 686 -23.59 26.62 22.90
N VAL A 687 -24.08 27.77 23.38
CA VAL A 687 -24.43 27.99 24.79
C VAL A 687 -25.52 27.03 25.26
N CYS A 688 -26.61 26.88 24.50
CA CYS A 688 -27.70 25.97 24.88
C CYS A 688 -27.25 24.51 24.93
N LEU A 689 -26.43 24.07 23.97
CA LEU A 689 -25.89 22.71 23.95
C LEU A 689 -24.94 22.46 25.11
N ASP A 690 -24.11 23.44 25.44
CA ASP A 690 -23.22 23.36 26.58
C ASP A 690 -24.03 23.19 27.87
N ASP A 691 -25.04 24.06 28.11
CA ASP A 691 -25.93 23.97 29.28
C ASP A 691 -26.67 22.63 29.39
N LEU A 692 -27.12 22.06 28.28
CA LEU A 692 -27.83 20.78 28.26
C LEU A 692 -26.90 19.61 28.58
N LEU A 693 -25.71 19.60 27.98
CA LEU A 693 -24.68 18.61 28.28
C LEU A 693 -24.21 18.71 29.74
N ASP A 694 -24.15 19.93 30.31
CA ASP A 694 -23.85 20.15 31.74
C ASP A 694 -24.89 19.54 32.66
N LYS A 695 -26.16 19.56 32.23
CA LYS A 695 -27.30 18.98 32.94
C LYS A 695 -27.44 17.47 32.73
N ASN A 696 -26.40 16.79 32.23
CA ASN A 696 -26.34 15.34 31.98
C ASN A 696 -27.32 14.84 30.91
N TRP A 697 -27.71 15.67 29.93
CA TRP A 697 -28.34 15.14 28.72
C TRP A 697 -27.34 14.27 27.95
N ALA A 698 -27.72 13.04 27.64
CA ALA A 698 -26.82 12.15 26.90
C ALA A 698 -26.61 12.67 25.47
N PHE A 699 -25.37 12.62 24.98
CA PHE A 699 -25.05 13.07 23.62
C PHE A 699 -25.87 12.34 22.58
N GLU A 700 -26.10 11.04 22.74
CA GLU A 700 -26.91 10.24 21.84
C GLU A 700 -28.36 10.72 21.78
N GLN A 701 -28.91 11.18 22.92
CA GLN A 701 -30.24 11.77 22.98
C GLN A 701 -30.28 13.12 22.27
N LEU A 702 -29.34 14.01 22.55
CA LEU A 702 -29.24 15.30 21.86
C LEU A 702 -29.00 15.10 20.36
N ASN A 703 -28.09 14.20 19.99
CA ASN A 703 -27.83 13.83 18.61
C ASN A 703 -29.08 13.26 17.94
N HIS A 704 -29.90 12.50 18.68
CA HIS A 704 -31.20 12.05 18.20
C HIS A 704 -32.15 13.23 17.99
N PHE A 705 -32.29 14.16 18.93
CA PHE A 705 -33.11 15.37 18.76
C PHE A 705 -32.64 16.24 17.59
N PHE A 706 -31.34 16.49 17.49
CA PHE A 706 -30.74 17.23 16.38
C PHE A 706 -30.92 16.48 15.07
N SER A 707 -30.87 15.15 15.07
CA SER A 707 -31.19 14.35 13.89
C SER A 707 -32.66 14.47 13.51
N ILE A 708 -33.61 14.46 14.46
CA ILE A 708 -35.05 14.67 14.23
C ILE A 708 -35.32 16.07 13.66
N VAL A 709 -34.64 17.08 14.18
CA VAL A 709 -34.78 18.48 13.74
C VAL A 709 -34.15 18.67 12.37
N LYS A 710 -32.96 18.11 12.13
CA LYS A 710 -32.31 18.05 10.81
C LYS A 710 -33.16 17.28 9.79
N GLN A 711 -33.95 16.30 10.23
CA GLN A 711 -34.92 15.56 9.39
C GLN A 711 -36.18 16.37 9.09
N SER A 712 -36.46 17.42 9.87
CA SER A 712 -37.61 18.30 9.72
C SER A 712 -37.40 19.45 8.72
N ASN A 713 -36.16 19.69 8.28
CA ASN A 713 -35.70 20.60 7.21
C ASN A 713 -36.48 21.92 7.08
N SER A 714 -36.93 22.47 8.21
CA SER A 714 -37.68 23.71 8.27
C SER A 714 -36.91 24.70 9.11
N ARG A 715 -36.55 25.83 8.50
CA ARG A 715 -35.81 26.92 9.14
C ARG A 715 -36.54 27.50 10.34
N GLU A 716 -37.88 27.56 10.26
CA GLU A 716 -38.72 27.96 11.39
C GLU A 716 -38.66 26.91 12.49
N LYS A 717 -38.67 25.61 12.18
CA LYS A 717 -38.53 24.55 13.18
C LYS A 717 -37.13 24.49 13.79
N GLU A 718 -36.06 24.78 13.07
CA GLU A 718 -34.73 24.93 13.65
C GLU A 718 -34.70 26.12 14.63
N ARG A 719 -35.36 27.23 14.29
CA ARG A 719 -35.47 28.40 15.18
C ARG A 719 -36.37 28.12 16.40
N TYR A 720 -37.50 27.46 16.22
CA TYR A 720 -38.37 27.01 17.31
C TYR A 720 -37.70 25.94 18.16
N PHE A 721 -36.92 25.03 17.56
CA PHE A 721 -36.13 24.04 18.27
C PHE A 721 -35.03 24.70 19.08
N LEU A 722 -34.34 25.71 18.56
CA LEU A 722 -33.44 26.52 19.38
C LEU A 722 -34.17 27.18 20.55
N CYS A 723 -35.36 27.74 20.33
CA CYS A 723 -36.17 28.29 21.43
C CYS A 723 -36.60 27.20 22.42
N VAL A 724 -36.90 25.98 21.97
CA VAL A 724 -37.25 24.85 22.82
C VAL A 724 -36.02 24.34 23.59
N LEU A 725 -34.86 24.22 22.94
CA LEU A 725 -33.60 23.87 23.60
C LEU A 725 -33.21 24.92 24.63
N GLU A 726 -33.41 26.19 24.31
CA GLU A 726 -33.22 27.31 25.23
C GLU A 726 -34.18 27.16 26.40
N ILE A 727 -35.48 26.94 26.18
CA ILE A 727 -36.44 26.72 27.27
C ILE A 727 -36.03 25.52 28.13
N ILE A 728 -35.71 24.37 27.52
CA ILE A 728 -35.28 23.15 28.22
C ILE A 728 -33.95 23.38 28.97
N SER A 729 -33.03 24.17 28.41
CA SER A 729 -31.76 24.50 29.05
C SER A 729 -31.95 25.39 30.28
N HIS A 730 -33.14 25.95 30.53
CA HIS A 730 -33.45 26.65 31.79
C HIS A 730 -34.02 25.74 32.89
N TYR A 731 -34.51 24.54 32.58
CA TYR A 731 -35.04 23.60 33.58
C TYR A 731 -33.93 22.69 34.14
N LYS A 732 -33.93 22.42 35.44
CA LYS A 732 -33.02 21.44 36.07
C LYS A 732 -33.63 20.04 35.98
N ILE A 733 -32.86 19.05 35.54
CA ILE A 733 -33.24 17.64 35.70
C ILE A 733 -33.05 17.28 37.18
N PRO A 734 -34.09 16.82 37.91
CA PRO A 734 -33.91 16.33 39.26
C PRO A 734 -33.05 15.06 39.24
N SER A 735 -32.10 14.95 40.17
CA SER A 735 -31.22 13.78 40.28
C SER A 735 -32.02 12.50 40.52
N LYS A 736 -31.63 11.46 39.77
CA LYS A 736 -32.11 10.06 39.80
C LYS A 736 -32.75 9.63 41.13
N GLU A 737 -34.08 9.61 41.19
CA GLU A 737 -34.88 8.57 41.86
C GLU A 737 -36.39 8.75 41.66
N GLU A 738 -36.87 9.93 41.26
CA GLU A 738 -38.29 10.13 41.00
C GLU A 738 -38.58 10.49 39.54
N ASN A 739 -39.46 9.70 38.91
CA ASN A 739 -40.18 9.98 37.66
C ASN A 739 -39.57 9.53 36.33
N TYR A 740 -39.20 8.26 36.20
CA TYR A 740 -39.03 7.66 34.87
C TYR A 740 -40.35 7.62 34.06
N GLU A 741 -41.51 7.66 34.73
CA GLU A 741 -42.84 7.57 34.08
C GLU A 741 -43.43 8.92 33.61
N LYS A 742 -43.10 10.07 34.21
CA LYS A 742 -43.67 11.36 33.77
C LYS A 742 -43.03 11.92 32.50
N TYR A 743 -41.78 11.57 32.20
CA TYR A 743 -41.07 12.13 31.05
C TYR A 743 -41.38 11.44 29.71
N GLN A 744 -42.04 10.27 29.70
CA GLN A 744 -42.50 9.65 28.45
C GLN A 744 -43.75 10.31 27.84
N GLN A 745 -44.42 11.22 28.57
CA GLN A 745 -45.60 11.93 28.09
C GLN A 745 -45.30 13.33 27.48
N PHE A 746 -44.05 13.80 27.54
CA PHE A 746 -43.60 15.06 26.94
C PHE A 746 -42.72 14.77 25.71
#